data_AF-A0A0C2YXR8-F1
#
_entry.id   AF-A0A0C2YXR8-F1
#
_cell.length_a   1.000
_cell.length_b   1.000
_cell.length_c   1.000
_cell.angle_alpha   90.00
_cell.angle_beta   90.00
_cell.angle_gamma   90.00
#
_symmetry.space_group_name_H-M   'P 1'
#
loop_
_entity.id
_entity.type
_entity.pdbx_description
1 polymer ?
#
loop_
_entity_poly.entity_id
_entity_poly.type
_entity_poly.pdbx_seq_one_letter_code
_entity_poly.pdbx_strand_id
1 'polypeptide(L)'
;MSRKSQRQAMPASQSCQSAATIPPRRSQRVTKPQAADEAAPAQPQVADEVGPASQSTAQDSTVRLNWTLFDDKSHRLPFFSNIPRDLYEDASQECQQLFVGELLRRHRVATKAEGIMFWTPKKPLSFREAGAKGWAASVNEFEEHFLPVQPLEAFSELPTADRNHIHLVITVREVDDVVLELNEFKRYHNTVLTPGATPSEGAKSSGYRKIQADNAQAIYDGRRAPHGLSTVAPPIQIFHPIFDDFINLVNDPGVQPTSDDLKQVQELMHYVAEVGRVDEGNGGYNAGLRKRLRNILQADVHEEPNSDGTMADGVVILQLRDAHIASLILEWKRELGEGDCDPSLQVGLSMKRSWIDPSRGAIREKCCCPTLLVAGGGPWLSVMGGVFTDKFIVQRLTDMRWNALSSTEEDSRIYHNARVFIALRQCLVKLQDFYEGIQDVPPLVQNQPHPRYFPYPTSFTARDNNSLTRFRYLASLETDDACVTYLAEIIDDAGVAGDRVVVKFVARYGEEVHEFLAHHGYAPALRYCGPLPGTKFSGIPPGPARSATPGLLSLRSDLMHMVVMDYIDAQRNSPPDVREQIEKILTLLHSEGYVFGDLQRQNILFDADGKVKLVDFNWCGRYNMRLRDEGLPGGLQNEIDKNVNRIQVRDGPYAYYPLSMSMAPPNMPSMWVDGMGPLMQIRPQHDWGMFGKLLL
;
A
#
# COMPACT_ATOMS: atom_id res chain seq x y z
N MET A 1 -11.92 24.17 -94.27
CA MET A 1 -11.54 25.50 -94.79
C MET A 1 -11.14 26.36 -93.58
N SER A 2 -9.93 26.95 -93.57
CA SER A 2 -9.65 28.39 -93.79
C SER A 2 -10.02 29.28 -92.58
N ARG A 3 -9.06 29.70 -91.72
CA ARG A 3 -8.30 31.01 -91.69
C ARG A 3 -9.17 32.20 -91.23
N LYS A 4 -8.72 33.27 -90.55
CA LYS A 4 -7.42 33.93 -90.19
C LYS A 4 -7.41 34.21 -88.65
N SER A 5 -6.65 35.13 -88.03
CA SER A 5 -5.19 35.40 -87.79
C SER A 5 -5.12 36.27 -86.49
N GLN A 6 -4.04 36.80 -85.88
CA GLN A 6 -2.59 37.03 -86.08
C GLN A 6 -1.98 37.15 -84.62
N ARG A 7 -0.70 36.95 -84.23
CA ARG A 7 0.65 37.44 -84.65
C ARG A 7 0.85 38.96 -84.53
N GLN A 8 1.96 39.53 -84.03
CA GLN A 8 3.31 39.03 -83.63
C GLN A 8 3.97 40.08 -82.66
N ALA A 9 5.17 40.02 -82.04
CA ALA A 9 6.36 39.14 -82.05
C ALA A 9 7.22 39.30 -80.74
N MET A 10 8.39 38.67 -80.67
CA MET A 10 9.55 39.01 -79.77
C MET A 10 10.68 39.67 -80.60
N PRO A 11 11.79 40.13 -79.97
CA PRO A 11 13.06 39.39 -80.13
C PRO A 11 13.89 39.26 -78.82
N ALA A 12 15.13 38.72 -78.93
CA ALA A 12 15.98 38.26 -77.81
C ALA A 12 17.48 38.64 -78.00
N SER A 13 18.38 37.98 -77.24
CA SER A 13 19.86 38.16 -77.13
C SER A 13 20.32 39.20 -76.07
N GLN A 14 21.53 39.11 -75.47
CA GLN A 14 22.73 38.33 -75.82
C GLN A 14 23.58 37.87 -74.60
N SER A 15 24.69 37.18 -74.87
CA SER A 15 25.71 36.53 -73.98
C SER A 15 26.52 37.49 -73.06
N CYS A 16 27.46 37.10 -72.17
CA CYS A 16 28.40 35.95 -72.15
C CYS A 16 29.17 35.77 -70.79
N GLN A 17 29.91 34.65 -70.62
CA GLN A 17 31.07 34.41 -69.71
C GLN A 17 30.84 34.41 -68.16
N SER A 18 31.59 33.68 -67.31
CA SER A 18 32.59 32.59 -67.49
C SER A 18 32.82 31.74 -66.21
N ALA A 19 33.51 30.60 -66.37
CA ALA A 19 34.04 29.63 -65.37
C ALA A 19 35.09 30.19 -64.36
N ALA A 20 35.59 29.50 -63.31
CA ALA A 20 35.12 28.38 -62.45
C ALA A 20 36.19 28.02 -61.35
N THR A 21 35.87 27.10 -60.43
CA THR A 21 36.78 26.20 -59.65
C THR A 21 37.41 26.68 -58.31
N ILE A 22 37.73 25.66 -57.49
CA ILE A 22 38.03 25.58 -56.04
C ILE A 22 39.58 25.64 -55.74
N PRO A 23 40.10 25.36 -54.51
CA PRO A 23 40.76 26.23 -53.50
C PRO A 23 42.35 26.15 -53.53
N PRO A 24 43.20 26.11 -52.45
CA PRO A 24 43.12 26.50 -51.00
C PRO A 24 44.37 27.22 -50.37
N ARG A 25 44.20 27.71 -49.12
CA ARG A 25 45.19 27.81 -47.97
C ARG A 25 46.40 28.80 -47.97
N ARG A 26 46.75 29.22 -46.73
CA ARG A 26 48.02 29.82 -46.18
C ARG A 26 48.35 31.28 -46.56
N SER A 27 49.11 32.09 -45.77
CA SER A 27 49.44 32.17 -44.31
C SER A 27 50.48 33.31 -44.02
N GLN A 28 50.70 33.67 -42.73
CA GLN A 28 51.79 34.51 -42.12
C GLN A 28 51.44 36.01 -41.91
N ARG A 29 51.92 36.75 -40.87
CA ARG A 29 52.94 36.54 -39.78
C ARG A 29 52.64 37.53 -38.60
N VAL A 30 53.15 37.45 -37.37
CA VAL A 30 53.98 36.45 -36.66
C VAL A 30 53.15 35.74 -35.55
N THR A 31 53.31 35.76 -34.20
CA THR A 31 54.31 36.23 -33.19
C THR A 31 54.25 35.32 -31.93
N LYS A 32 55.14 35.50 -30.94
CA LYS A 32 55.30 34.67 -29.70
C LYS A 32 56.17 35.43 -28.65
N PRO A 33 56.47 34.91 -27.42
CA PRO A 33 56.04 33.69 -26.70
C PRO A 33 55.41 34.03 -25.30
N GLN A 34 55.39 33.27 -24.19
CA GLN A 34 55.77 31.90 -23.75
C GLN A 34 54.81 31.51 -22.57
N ALA A 35 54.29 30.27 -22.44
CA ALA A 35 54.74 29.14 -21.58
C ALA A 35 54.60 29.31 -20.03
N ALA A 36 54.24 28.28 -19.24
CA ALA A 36 53.65 26.94 -19.51
C ALA A 36 53.26 26.23 -18.17
N ASP A 37 52.28 25.30 -18.23
CA ASP A 37 52.13 24.01 -17.47
C ASP A 37 52.22 23.99 -15.91
N GLU A 38 51.71 23.03 -15.11
CA GLU A 38 50.73 21.92 -15.26
C GLU A 38 50.21 21.48 -13.85
N ALA A 39 49.09 20.73 -13.81
CA ALA A 39 48.66 19.82 -12.73
C ALA A 39 48.41 20.34 -11.27
N ALA A 40 47.73 19.51 -10.46
CA ALA A 40 47.45 19.70 -9.03
C ALA A 40 47.99 18.51 -8.21
N PRO A 41 48.38 18.68 -6.92
CA PRO A 41 47.61 18.05 -5.82
C PRO A 41 47.73 18.68 -4.40
N ALA A 42 46.95 18.11 -3.46
CA ALA A 42 47.22 17.94 -2.02
C ALA A 42 47.11 19.13 -1.01
N GLN A 43 46.86 18.76 0.25
CA GLN A 43 46.81 19.63 1.46
C GLN A 43 48.17 19.68 2.17
N PRO A 44 48.42 20.71 3.01
CA PRO A 44 48.84 20.44 4.40
C PRO A 44 48.18 21.36 5.46
N GLN A 45 48.70 21.35 6.70
CA GLN A 45 48.04 21.77 7.95
C GLN A 45 48.67 23.00 8.65
N VAL A 46 47.85 23.69 9.47
CA VAL A 46 48.14 24.38 10.76
C VAL A 46 49.16 25.54 10.83
N ALA A 47 48.68 26.72 11.25
CA ALA A 47 49.20 27.55 12.36
C ALA A 47 48.23 28.71 12.70
N ASP A 48 48.28 29.22 13.95
CA ASP A 48 47.31 30.15 14.55
C ASP A 48 47.49 31.64 14.21
N GLU A 49 46.40 32.43 14.29
CA GLU A 49 46.36 33.69 15.08
C GLU A 49 44.90 34.15 15.37
N VAL A 50 44.71 35.10 16.31
CA VAL A 50 43.46 35.16 17.13
C VAL A 50 42.60 36.43 16.94
N GLY A 51 41.50 36.29 16.20
CA GLY A 51 40.20 37.00 16.37
C GLY A 51 40.16 38.54 16.20
N PRO A 52 39.02 39.18 16.54
CA PRO A 52 37.67 38.64 16.71
C PRO A 52 36.69 39.16 15.62
N ALA A 53 35.84 38.28 15.08
CA ALA A 53 34.79 38.67 14.12
C ALA A 53 33.41 38.22 14.62
N SER A 54 32.43 39.13 14.58
CA SER A 54 31.07 38.90 15.09
C SER A 54 30.31 37.88 14.24
N GLN A 55 30.09 36.68 14.78
CA GLN A 55 29.18 35.71 14.18
C GLN A 55 27.72 36.09 14.49
N SER A 56 26.99 36.53 13.47
CA SER A 56 25.53 36.38 13.45
C SER A 56 25.22 34.89 13.30
N THR A 57 24.79 34.24 14.38
CA THR A 57 24.43 32.82 14.35
C THR A 57 23.08 32.62 13.67
N ALA A 58 23.02 31.67 12.73
CA ALA A 58 21.75 31.19 12.22
C ALA A 58 20.92 30.60 13.37
N GLN A 59 19.63 30.91 13.43
CA GLN A 59 18.73 30.31 14.42
C GLN A 59 18.55 28.82 14.13
N ASP A 60 18.62 27.99 15.17
CA ASP A 60 18.37 26.53 15.07
C ASP A 60 16.95 26.29 14.50
N SER A 61 16.89 25.71 13.29
CA SER A 61 15.66 25.35 12.58
C SER A 61 14.94 24.14 13.17
N THR A 62 15.52 23.52 14.20
CA THR A 62 14.92 22.42 14.96
C THR A 62 15.03 22.68 16.46
N VAL A 63 14.04 22.20 17.21
CA VAL A 63 13.97 22.22 18.66
C VAL A 63 14.33 20.83 19.19
N ARG A 64 15.25 20.74 20.16
CA ARG A 64 15.59 19.45 20.79
C ARG A 64 14.70 19.20 22.01
N LEU A 65 13.89 18.15 21.94
CA LEU A 65 13.20 17.58 23.10
C LEU A 65 13.91 16.32 23.57
N ASN A 66 14.57 16.42 24.73
CA ASN A 66 14.95 15.27 25.54
C ASN A 66 13.71 14.62 26.18
N TRP A 67 13.61 13.29 26.13
CA TRP A 67 12.50 12.51 26.68
C TRP A 67 12.95 11.15 27.22
N THR A 68 12.14 10.47 28.04
CA THR A 68 12.41 9.07 28.40
C THR A 68 11.14 8.21 28.48
N LEU A 69 11.31 6.89 28.29
CA LEU A 69 10.26 5.88 28.41
C LEU A 69 10.35 5.22 29.79
N PHE A 70 9.23 5.19 30.50
CA PHE A 70 9.07 4.53 31.79
C PHE A 70 8.18 3.30 31.64
N ASP A 71 8.68 2.14 32.06
CA ASP A 71 7.91 0.92 32.30
C ASP A 71 8.27 0.36 33.68
N ASP A 72 7.33 -0.29 34.38
CA ASP A 72 7.50 -0.74 35.78
C ASP A 72 8.67 -1.74 35.99
N LYS A 73 9.32 -2.20 34.93
CA LYS A 73 10.44 -3.16 34.95
C LYS A 73 11.76 -2.54 34.45
N SER A 74 11.76 -1.37 33.79
CA SER A 74 12.98 -0.72 33.31
C SER A 74 13.00 0.83 33.33
N HIS A 75 13.93 1.42 34.09
CA HIS A 75 14.38 2.79 33.85
C HIS A 75 15.29 2.79 32.61
N ARG A 76 14.85 3.38 31.51
CA ARG A 76 15.66 3.48 30.29
C ARG A 76 16.51 4.75 30.30
N LEU A 77 17.68 4.69 29.68
CA LEU A 77 18.48 5.88 29.40
C LEU A 77 17.65 6.86 28.55
N PRO A 78 17.64 8.17 28.86
CA PRO A 78 16.85 9.12 28.10
C PRO A 78 17.31 9.26 26.65
N PHE A 79 16.39 9.68 25.80
CA PHE A 79 16.57 9.93 24.38
C PHE A 79 16.43 11.41 24.08
N PHE A 80 16.76 11.80 22.85
CA PHE A 80 16.42 13.12 22.32
C PHE A 80 15.86 13.00 20.91
N SER A 81 14.91 13.88 20.61
CA SER A 81 14.35 14.11 19.27
C SER A 81 14.64 15.56 18.87
N ASN A 82 15.12 15.79 17.65
CA ASN A 82 15.16 17.13 17.06
C ASN A 82 13.89 17.27 16.20
N ILE A 83 13.00 18.20 16.54
CA ILE A 83 11.74 18.45 15.85
C ILE A 83 11.86 19.74 15.01
N PRO A 84 11.39 19.77 13.75
CA PRO A 84 11.24 21.00 12.98
C PRO A 84 10.47 22.09 13.75
N ARG A 85 10.93 23.35 13.68
CA ARG A 85 10.38 24.45 14.50
C ARG A 85 8.89 24.70 14.26
N ASP A 86 8.47 24.62 13.01
CA ASP A 86 7.08 24.68 12.55
C ASP A 86 6.19 23.63 13.24
N LEU A 87 6.61 22.37 13.26
CA LEU A 87 5.86 21.30 13.93
C LEU A 87 5.83 21.47 15.47
N TYR A 88 6.89 22.05 16.05
CA TYR A 88 6.96 22.35 17.49
C TYR A 88 6.04 23.50 17.90
N GLU A 89 5.88 24.51 17.06
CA GLU A 89 5.14 25.75 17.36
C GLU A 89 3.65 25.68 16.99
N ASP A 90 3.25 24.96 15.94
CA ASP A 90 1.86 24.98 15.42
C ASP A 90 1.00 23.72 15.73
N ALA A 91 1.53 22.49 15.62
CA ALA A 91 0.70 21.29 15.44
C ALA A 91 1.02 20.13 16.40
N SER A 92 0.30 20.05 17.52
CA SER A 92 0.53 19.03 18.56
C SER A 92 0.32 17.59 18.10
N GLN A 93 -0.76 17.30 17.36
CA GLN A 93 -1.10 15.94 16.94
C GLN A 93 -0.08 15.35 15.97
N GLU A 94 0.50 16.16 15.07
CA GLU A 94 1.57 15.72 14.17
C GLU A 94 2.86 15.41 14.95
N CYS A 95 3.24 16.24 15.92
CA CYS A 95 4.34 15.95 16.85
C CYS A 95 4.09 14.69 17.69
N GLN A 96 2.88 14.51 18.20
CA GLN A 96 2.50 13.33 18.98
C GLN A 96 2.59 12.05 18.12
N GLN A 97 2.12 12.09 16.87
CA GLN A 97 2.28 10.99 15.92
C GLN A 97 3.75 10.70 15.57
N LEU A 98 4.61 11.72 15.47
CA LEU A 98 6.06 11.53 15.31
C LEU A 98 6.69 10.82 16.53
N PHE A 99 6.30 11.19 17.76
CA PHE A 99 6.75 10.48 18.97
C PHE A 99 6.22 9.05 19.06
N VAL A 100 4.93 8.82 18.79
CA VAL A 100 4.31 7.48 18.78
C VAL A 100 4.95 6.59 17.72
N GLY A 101 5.13 7.10 16.50
CA GLY A 101 5.81 6.38 15.42
C GLY A 101 7.25 6.01 15.80
N GLU A 102 7.99 6.92 16.44
CA GLU A 102 9.37 6.64 16.84
C GLU A 102 9.46 5.70 18.06
N LEU A 103 8.49 5.72 18.98
CA LEU A 103 8.33 4.74 20.06
C LEU A 103 8.09 3.32 19.53
N LEU A 104 7.09 3.17 18.67
CA LEU A 104 6.76 1.88 18.03
C LEU A 104 7.97 1.35 17.25
N ARG A 105 8.60 2.21 16.44
CA ARG A 105 9.70 1.84 15.54
C ARG A 105 11.04 1.58 16.25
N ARG A 106 11.38 2.31 17.33
CA ARG A 106 12.63 2.09 18.10
C ARG A 106 12.51 1.08 19.23
N HIS A 107 11.33 0.96 19.85
CA HIS A 107 11.18 0.23 21.11
C HIS A 107 10.21 -0.95 21.07
N ARG A 108 9.58 -1.23 19.91
CA ARG A 108 8.72 -2.40 19.68
C ARG A 108 7.64 -2.56 20.77
N VAL A 109 6.99 -1.45 21.11
CA VAL A 109 5.99 -1.38 22.16
C VAL A 109 4.70 -2.06 21.69
N ALA A 110 4.25 -3.07 22.42
CA ALA A 110 2.99 -3.78 22.15
C ALA A 110 1.79 -3.05 22.80
N THR A 111 1.54 -1.80 22.39
CA THR A 111 0.35 -1.04 22.80
C THR A 111 -0.16 -0.16 21.66
N LYS A 112 -1.43 0.24 21.73
CA LYS A 112 -2.03 1.19 20.79
C LYS A 112 -1.59 2.63 21.10
N ALA A 113 -1.76 3.54 20.14
CA ALA A 113 -1.52 4.97 20.37
C ALA A 113 -2.30 5.51 21.59
N GLU A 114 -3.50 4.98 21.86
CA GLU A 114 -4.33 5.32 23.01
C GLU A 114 -3.73 4.88 24.37
N GLY A 115 -2.85 3.88 24.38
CA GLY A 115 -2.15 3.39 25.58
C GLY A 115 -0.86 4.13 25.92
N ILE A 116 -0.47 5.12 25.12
CA ILE A 116 0.75 5.92 25.29
C ILE A 116 0.37 7.26 25.93
N MET A 117 0.74 7.45 27.20
CA MET A 117 0.46 8.68 27.94
C MET A 117 1.74 9.49 28.16
N PHE A 118 1.58 10.82 28.09
CA PHE A 118 2.65 11.80 28.08
C PHE A 118 2.64 12.60 29.39
N TRP A 119 3.82 12.99 29.88
CA TRP A 119 3.97 13.59 31.22
C TRP A 119 5.11 14.61 31.28
N THR A 120 4.97 15.65 32.09
CA THR A 120 6.03 16.64 32.39
C THR A 120 6.51 16.52 33.85
N PRO A 121 7.82 16.64 34.14
CA PRO A 121 8.32 16.65 35.53
C PRO A 121 7.87 17.90 36.29
N LYS A 122 7.29 17.76 37.50
CA LYS A 122 6.95 18.90 38.37
C LYS A 122 8.16 19.64 38.94
N LYS A 123 9.32 18.99 38.92
CA LYS A 123 10.63 19.51 39.30
C LYS A 123 11.62 19.12 38.20
N PRO A 124 12.64 19.94 37.89
CA PRO A 124 13.64 19.57 36.90
C PRO A 124 14.27 18.20 37.21
N LEU A 125 14.14 17.26 36.28
CA LEU A 125 14.75 15.93 36.34
C LEU A 125 15.91 15.90 35.35
N SER A 126 17.15 15.78 35.81
CA SER A 126 18.29 15.77 34.90
C SER A 126 18.39 14.45 34.12
N PHE A 127 19.04 14.51 32.96
CA PHE A 127 19.34 13.35 32.12
C PHE A 127 20.10 12.25 32.88
N ARG A 128 20.92 12.65 33.86
CA ARG A 128 21.71 11.74 34.70
C ARG A 128 20.88 11.07 35.80
N GLU A 129 19.93 11.81 36.39
CA GLU A 129 19.03 11.27 37.43
C GLU A 129 17.97 10.35 36.80
N ALA A 130 17.42 10.72 35.64
CA ALA A 130 16.47 9.89 34.90
C ALA A 130 17.04 8.50 34.53
N GLY A 131 18.34 8.43 34.23
CA GLY A 131 19.07 7.19 33.96
C GLY A 131 19.54 6.41 35.20
N ALA A 132 19.25 6.88 36.42
CA ALA A 132 19.58 6.21 37.67
C ALA A 132 18.33 5.62 38.34
N LYS A 133 18.50 4.51 39.09
CA LYS A 133 17.39 3.94 39.89
C LYS A 133 17.07 4.88 41.06
N GLY A 134 15.77 5.14 41.29
CA GLY A 134 15.28 5.75 42.54
C GLY A 134 14.42 7.01 42.43
N TRP A 135 13.93 7.39 41.24
CA TRP A 135 13.07 8.59 41.08
C TRP A 135 11.55 8.32 41.04
N ALA A 136 11.13 7.05 40.92
CA ALA A 136 9.78 6.54 41.16
C ALA A 136 9.88 5.01 41.35
N ALA A 137 9.03 4.40 42.18
CA ALA A 137 8.99 2.96 42.43
C ALA A 137 7.74 2.25 41.85
N SER A 138 6.70 2.99 41.44
CA SER A 138 5.57 2.45 40.64
C SER A 138 4.85 3.53 39.82
N VAL A 139 4.08 3.12 38.81
CA VAL A 139 3.14 3.99 38.07
C VAL A 139 2.12 4.71 38.98
N ASN A 140 1.86 4.24 40.19
CA ASN A 140 0.91 4.90 41.12
C ASN A 140 1.53 6.08 41.90
N GLU A 141 2.86 6.12 42.07
CA GLU A 141 3.57 7.27 42.65
C GLU A 141 3.81 8.39 41.60
N PHE A 142 3.58 8.08 40.33
CA PHE A 142 3.92 8.93 39.19
C PHE A 142 3.16 10.27 39.20
N GLU A 143 1.89 10.25 39.63
CA GLU A 143 1.05 11.44 39.74
C GLU A 143 1.49 12.39 40.86
N GLU A 144 2.34 11.97 41.81
CA GLU A 144 2.95 12.88 42.79
C GLU A 144 4.08 13.70 42.16
N HIS A 145 4.89 13.09 41.28
CA HIS A 145 6.12 13.68 40.71
C HIS A 145 5.95 14.32 39.33
N PHE A 146 4.95 13.89 38.55
CA PHE A 146 4.74 14.32 37.16
C PHE A 146 3.33 14.88 36.95
N LEU A 147 3.16 15.77 35.98
CA LEU A 147 1.85 16.25 35.53
C LEU A 147 1.47 15.52 34.24
N PRO A 148 0.21 15.04 34.09
CA PRO A 148 -0.25 14.47 32.84
C PRO A 148 -0.32 15.56 31.77
N VAL A 149 0.36 15.32 30.67
CA VAL A 149 0.26 16.14 29.47
C VAL A 149 -1.03 15.71 28.77
N GLN A 150 -2.06 16.54 28.88
CA GLN A 150 -3.24 16.47 28.01
C GLN A 150 -2.80 16.56 26.54
N PRO A 151 -3.65 16.20 25.56
CA PRO A 151 -3.38 16.53 24.16
C PRO A 151 -3.13 18.04 24.06
N LEU A 152 -1.86 18.43 23.91
CA LEU A 152 -1.44 19.83 23.92
C LEU A 152 -2.13 20.57 22.77
N GLU A 153 -2.30 21.89 22.88
CA GLU A 153 -2.67 22.67 21.70
C GLU A 153 -1.42 22.89 20.82
N ALA A 154 -0.24 23.09 21.42
CA ALA A 154 1.06 23.03 20.74
C ALA A 154 2.17 22.48 21.66
N PHE A 155 3.23 21.89 21.07
CA PHE A 155 4.39 21.44 21.87
C PHE A 155 5.21 22.61 22.46
N SER A 156 4.98 23.83 21.97
CA SER A 156 5.63 25.08 22.38
C SER A 156 5.56 25.39 23.87
N GLU A 157 4.56 24.87 24.59
CA GLU A 157 4.40 25.02 26.03
C GLU A 157 5.48 24.30 26.88
N LEU A 158 6.25 23.38 26.28
CA LEU A 158 7.32 22.68 26.99
C LEU A 158 8.55 23.57 27.25
N PRO A 159 9.19 23.49 28.43
CA PRO A 159 10.45 24.20 28.69
C PRO A 159 11.54 23.71 27.74
N THR A 160 12.11 24.58 26.90
CA THR A 160 13.04 24.20 25.82
C THR A 160 14.49 24.60 26.02
N ALA A 161 14.81 25.24 27.14
CA ALA A 161 16.08 25.93 27.32
C ALA A 161 17.27 25.03 27.73
N ASP A 162 17.04 23.89 28.40
CA ASP A 162 18.13 23.13 29.03
C ASP A 162 18.32 21.72 28.46
N ARG A 163 19.39 21.58 27.65
CA ARG A 163 19.83 20.32 27.05
C ARG A 163 20.21 19.23 28.07
N ASN A 164 20.32 19.53 29.36
CA ASN A 164 20.66 18.58 30.43
C ASN A 164 19.44 18.01 31.19
N HIS A 165 18.23 18.52 30.95
CA HIS A 165 17.01 18.10 31.65
C HIS A 165 16.06 17.29 30.76
N ILE A 166 15.13 16.55 31.39
CA ILE A 166 14.06 15.82 30.73
C ILE A 166 12.84 16.73 30.62
N HIS A 167 12.31 16.90 29.41
CA HIS A 167 11.12 17.72 29.17
C HIS A 167 9.84 16.87 29.18
N LEU A 168 9.96 15.61 28.78
CA LEU A 168 8.83 14.71 28.53
C LEU A 168 9.15 13.30 29.05
N VAL A 169 8.28 12.74 29.88
CA VAL A 169 8.30 11.33 30.26
C VAL A 169 7.09 10.65 29.63
N ILE A 170 7.28 9.43 29.16
CA ILE A 170 6.27 8.67 28.43
C ILE A 170 6.04 7.37 29.18
N THR A 171 4.78 7.07 29.50
CA THR A 171 4.38 5.78 30.09
C THR A 171 3.57 4.99 29.08
N VAL A 172 3.83 3.70 29.01
CA VAL A 172 2.98 2.73 28.30
C VAL A 172 2.09 2.06 29.32
N ARG A 173 0.78 2.15 29.13
CA ARG A 173 -0.16 1.20 29.72
C ARG A 173 -0.40 0.09 28.70
N GLU A 174 -0.28 -1.16 29.14
CA GLU A 174 -0.87 -2.28 28.42
C GLU A 174 -2.39 -2.10 28.53
N VAL A 175 -3.03 -1.71 27.43
CA VAL A 175 -4.48 -1.78 27.33
C VAL A 175 -4.80 -3.25 27.16
N ASP A 176 -5.36 -3.87 28.20
CA ASP A 176 -5.89 -5.23 28.15
C ASP A 176 -6.84 -5.41 26.95
N ASP A 177 -7.10 -6.66 26.57
CA ASP A 177 -8.07 -7.05 25.53
C ASP A 177 -9.54 -6.82 25.96
N VAL A 178 -9.80 -5.65 26.54
CA VAL A 178 -11.11 -5.11 26.88
C VAL A 178 -11.88 -4.92 25.58
N VAL A 179 -12.95 -5.71 25.44
CA VAL A 179 -13.88 -5.77 24.31
C VAL A 179 -14.08 -4.39 23.70
N LEU A 180 -13.42 -4.16 22.57
CA LEU A 180 -13.51 -2.92 21.83
C LEU A 180 -14.93 -2.78 21.28
N GLU A 181 -15.48 -1.58 21.32
CA GLU A 181 -16.48 -1.24 20.31
C GLU A 181 -15.83 -1.42 18.93
N LEU A 182 -16.51 -2.08 18.00
CA LEU A 182 -15.96 -2.32 16.66
C LEU A 182 -15.67 -0.97 16.00
N ASN A 183 -14.38 -0.63 15.90
CA ASN A 183 -13.89 0.64 15.37
C ASN A 183 -14.37 0.85 13.93
N GLU A 184 -14.57 -0.25 13.20
CA GLU A 184 -15.18 -0.33 11.88
C GLU A 184 -16.57 0.32 11.82
N PHE A 185 -17.43 0.13 12.83
CA PHE A 185 -18.76 0.76 12.88
C PHE A 185 -18.66 2.26 13.17
N LYS A 186 -17.79 2.67 14.09
CA LYS A 186 -17.55 4.10 14.39
C LYS A 186 -16.98 4.83 13.18
N ARG A 187 -15.96 4.27 12.53
CA ARG A 187 -15.33 4.87 11.34
C ARG A 187 -16.29 4.91 10.16
N TYR A 188 -17.06 3.85 9.93
CA TYR A 188 -18.14 3.85 8.94
C TYR A 188 -19.13 4.99 9.17
N HIS A 189 -19.67 5.10 10.39
CA HIS A 189 -20.67 6.12 10.73
C HIS A 189 -20.11 7.53 10.58
N ASN A 190 -18.90 7.78 11.07
CA ASN A 190 -18.19 9.05 10.88
C ASN A 190 -17.97 9.36 9.38
N THR A 191 -17.60 8.37 8.57
CA THR A 191 -17.37 8.53 7.13
C THR A 191 -18.66 8.89 6.37
N VAL A 192 -19.80 8.30 6.74
CA VAL A 192 -21.12 8.66 6.19
C VAL A 192 -21.54 10.06 6.63
N LEU A 193 -21.34 10.42 7.91
CA LEU A 193 -21.66 11.74 8.44
C LEU A 193 -20.69 12.86 8.00
N THR A 194 -19.57 12.54 7.34
CA THR A 194 -18.54 13.52 6.93
C THR A 194 -18.40 13.58 5.41
N PRO A 195 -19.27 14.32 4.67
CA PRO A 195 -19.13 14.44 3.23
C PRO A 195 -17.80 15.05 2.77
N GLY A 196 -17.28 16.01 3.53
CA GLY A 196 -16.04 16.74 3.21
C GLY A 196 -16.23 17.78 2.10
N ALA A 197 -15.11 18.21 1.50
CA ALA A 197 -15.11 19.06 0.31
C ALA A 197 -15.81 18.38 -0.88
N THR A 198 -16.32 19.15 -1.85
CA THR A 198 -16.92 18.56 -3.07
C THR A 198 -15.86 17.79 -3.87
N PRO A 199 -16.24 16.79 -4.71
CA PRO A 199 -15.25 15.99 -5.42
C PRO A 199 -14.26 16.79 -6.25
N SER A 200 -14.71 17.85 -6.93
CA SER A 200 -13.87 18.72 -7.75
C SER A 200 -12.92 19.60 -6.92
N GLU A 201 -13.36 20.15 -5.79
CA GLU A 201 -12.48 20.88 -4.86
C GLU A 201 -11.46 19.96 -4.19
N GLY A 202 -11.91 18.76 -3.79
CA GLY A 202 -11.09 17.74 -3.16
C GLY A 202 -10.07 17.09 -4.09
N ALA A 203 -10.34 17.04 -5.40
CA ALA A 203 -9.42 16.51 -6.41
C ALA A 203 -8.24 17.45 -6.73
N LYS A 204 -8.28 18.70 -6.26
CA LYS A 204 -7.13 19.63 -6.37
C LYS A 204 -6.04 19.23 -5.40
N SER A 205 -4.77 19.37 -5.78
CA SER A 205 -3.61 18.93 -4.98
C SER A 205 -3.60 19.44 -3.52
N SER A 206 -4.09 20.67 -3.28
CA SER A 206 -4.23 21.25 -1.94
C SER A 206 -5.48 20.80 -1.18
N GLY A 207 -6.56 20.46 -1.88
CA GLY A 207 -7.76 19.83 -1.32
C GLY A 207 -7.48 18.38 -0.90
N TYR A 208 -6.88 17.59 -1.80
CA TYR A 208 -6.56 16.19 -1.53
C TYR A 208 -5.57 16.04 -0.38
N ARG A 209 -4.59 16.94 -0.23
CA ARG A 209 -3.71 16.95 0.95
C ARG A 209 -4.48 17.09 2.27
N LYS A 210 -5.57 17.86 2.30
CA LYS A 210 -6.42 18.00 3.50
C LYS A 210 -7.29 16.76 3.72
N ILE A 211 -7.86 16.21 2.65
CA ILE A 211 -8.67 14.99 2.69
C ILE A 211 -7.86 13.80 3.23
N GLN A 212 -6.63 13.60 2.74
CA GLN A 212 -5.74 12.52 3.21
C GLN A 212 -5.07 12.81 4.57
N ALA A 213 -5.51 13.86 5.29
CA ALA A 213 -5.11 14.17 6.67
C ALA A 213 -6.27 13.97 7.67
N ASP A 214 -7.49 13.66 7.19
CA ASP A 214 -8.68 13.41 8.03
C ASP A 214 -9.19 11.99 7.76
N ASN A 215 -9.19 11.15 8.80
CA ASN A 215 -9.55 9.73 8.74
C ASN A 215 -10.99 9.47 8.26
N ALA A 216 -11.92 10.42 8.42
CA ALA A 216 -13.30 10.31 7.94
C ALA A 216 -13.46 10.83 6.50
N GLN A 217 -12.48 11.60 5.99
CA GLN A 217 -12.45 12.08 4.60
C GLN A 217 -11.58 11.23 3.67
N ALA A 218 -10.50 10.63 4.19
CA ALA A 218 -9.47 9.96 3.42
C ALA A 218 -10.00 8.82 2.51
N ILE A 219 -9.43 8.75 1.32
CA ILE A 219 -9.60 7.62 0.40
C ILE A 219 -8.35 6.75 0.49
N TYR A 220 -8.51 5.45 0.79
CA TYR A 220 -7.41 4.50 0.91
C TYR A 220 -6.95 4.06 -0.49
N ASP A 221 -6.17 4.94 -1.13
CA ASP A 221 -5.64 4.81 -2.50
C ASP A 221 -4.11 4.72 -2.55
N GLY A 222 -3.44 4.68 -1.39
CA GLY A 222 -1.98 4.65 -1.23
C GLY A 222 -1.29 6.03 -1.27
N ARG A 223 -1.98 7.13 -1.62
CA ARG A 223 -1.42 8.49 -1.52
C ARG A 223 -1.73 9.07 -0.15
N ARG A 224 -0.73 9.55 0.59
CA ARG A 224 -0.89 10.14 1.94
C ARG A 224 -0.63 11.64 1.95
N ALA A 225 -1.16 12.34 2.95
CA ALA A 225 -0.68 13.68 3.30
C ALA A 225 0.78 13.60 3.82
N PRO A 226 1.58 14.69 3.74
CA PRO A 226 2.81 14.80 4.52
C PRO A 226 2.50 14.59 6.01
N HIS A 227 3.26 13.72 6.67
CA HIS A 227 3.07 13.29 8.07
C HIS A 227 1.73 12.58 8.41
N GLY A 228 0.78 12.50 7.48
CA GLY A 228 -0.48 11.77 7.65
C GLY A 228 -0.34 10.25 7.62
N LEU A 229 -1.44 9.57 7.96
CA LEU A 229 -1.53 8.12 8.10
C LEU A 229 -1.22 7.34 6.81
N SER A 230 -0.97 6.04 6.97
CA SER A 230 -0.94 5.11 5.84
C SER A 230 -2.32 4.96 5.24
N THR A 231 -2.47 5.35 3.97
CA THR A 231 -3.65 5.10 3.14
C THR A 231 -3.51 3.86 2.26
N VAL A 232 -2.52 3.00 2.57
CA VAL A 232 -2.41 1.64 2.02
C VAL A 232 -3.49 0.79 2.68
N ALA A 233 -4.17 -0.04 1.89
CA ALA A 233 -5.26 -0.91 2.33
C ALA A 233 -5.19 -2.26 1.58
N PRO A 234 -5.95 -3.28 2.02
CA PRO A 234 -5.89 -4.61 1.41
C PRO A 234 -6.31 -4.61 -0.07
N PRO A 235 -5.88 -5.58 -0.88
CA PRO A 235 -6.28 -5.69 -2.27
C PRO A 235 -7.81 -5.78 -2.40
N ILE A 236 -8.46 -4.88 -3.15
CA ILE A 236 -9.94 -4.85 -3.28
C ILE A 236 -10.54 -6.17 -3.78
N GLN A 237 -9.74 -6.96 -4.48
CA GLN A 237 -9.96 -8.35 -4.88
C GLN A 237 -10.50 -9.22 -3.74
N ILE A 238 -10.02 -9.04 -2.50
CA ILE A 238 -10.47 -9.86 -1.36
C ILE A 238 -11.87 -9.47 -0.88
N PHE A 239 -12.31 -8.23 -1.13
CA PHE A 239 -13.64 -7.74 -0.74
C PHE A 239 -14.71 -8.02 -1.78
N HIS A 240 -14.37 -8.15 -3.07
CA HIS A 240 -15.32 -8.57 -4.11
C HIS A 240 -14.64 -9.19 -5.34
N PRO A 241 -15.10 -10.35 -5.86
CA PRO A 241 -14.44 -11.04 -6.98
C PRO A 241 -14.51 -10.28 -8.32
N ILE A 242 -15.36 -9.24 -8.44
CA ILE A 242 -15.51 -8.48 -9.69
C ILE A 242 -14.21 -7.87 -10.21
N PHE A 243 -13.31 -7.48 -9.31
CA PHE A 243 -12.05 -6.84 -9.66
C PHE A 243 -11.06 -7.85 -10.26
N ASP A 244 -11.06 -9.07 -9.72
CA ASP A 244 -10.36 -10.21 -10.28
C ASP A 244 -10.99 -10.66 -11.62
N ASP A 245 -12.32 -10.67 -11.72
CA ASP A 245 -13.02 -10.93 -12.98
C ASP A 245 -12.62 -9.93 -14.08
N PHE A 246 -12.61 -8.63 -13.78
CA PHE A 246 -12.16 -7.60 -14.72
C PHE A 246 -10.71 -7.83 -15.15
N ILE A 247 -9.80 -8.03 -14.19
CA ILE A 247 -8.37 -8.32 -14.43
C ILE A 247 -8.21 -9.55 -15.32
N ASN A 248 -8.94 -10.62 -15.03
CA ASN A 248 -8.88 -11.86 -15.79
C ASN A 248 -9.44 -11.69 -17.20
N LEU A 249 -10.56 -10.98 -17.40
CA LEU A 249 -11.16 -10.71 -18.71
C LEU A 249 -10.29 -9.81 -19.61
N VAL A 250 -9.58 -8.83 -19.04
CA VAL A 250 -8.61 -8.01 -19.80
C VAL A 250 -7.42 -8.83 -20.30
N ASN A 251 -7.05 -9.90 -19.60
CA ASN A 251 -5.91 -10.75 -19.93
C ASN A 251 -6.28 -12.02 -20.73
N ASP A 252 -7.47 -12.59 -20.54
CA ASP A 252 -7.96 -13.83 -21.17
C ASP A 252 -8.00 -13.73 -22.72
N PRO A 253 -7.17 -14.50 -23.46
CA PRO A 253 -7.11 -14.44 -24.92
C PRO A 253 -8.39 -14.95 -25.60
N GLY A 254 -9.30 -15.62 -24.88
CA GLY A 254 -10.64 -15.95 -25.35
C GLY A 254 -11.58 -14.73 -25.46
N VAL A 255 -11.28 -13.62 -24.78
CA VAL A 255 -12.03 -12.37 -24.89
C VAL A 255 -11.60 -11.63 -26.16
N GLN A 256 -12.34 -11.88 -27.24
CA GLN A 256 -12.13 -11.34 -28.59
C GLN A 256 -13.15 -10.23 -28.88
N PRO A 257 -12.73 -8.96 -29.08
CA PRO A 257 -13.58 -7.88 -29.57
C PRO A 257 -14.21 -8.18 -30.92
N THR A 258 -15.48 -7.83 -31.09
CA THR A 258 -16.15 -7.89 -32.40
C THR A 258 -15.68 -6.75 -33.32
N SER A 259 -15.93 -6.88 -34.62
CA SER A 259 -15.71 -5.80 -35.58
C SER A 259 -16.61 -4.57 -35.36
N ASP A 260 -17.57 -4.62 -34.45
CA ASP A 260 -18.35 -3.46 -34.02
C ASP A 260 -17.72 -2.80 -32.79
N ASP A 261 -17.34 -3.59 -31.77
CA ASP A 261 -16.59 -3.10 -30.60
C ASP A 261 -15.34 -2.30 -31.03
N LEU A 262 -14.57 -2.85 -31.98
CA LEU A 262 -13.37 -2.19 -32.51
C LEU A 262 -13.67 -0.85 -33.17
N LYS A 263 -14.77 -0.72 -33.92
CA LYS A 263 -15.18 0.55 -34.55
C LYS A 263 -15.60 1.57 -33.51
N GLN A 264 -16.47 1.18 -32.57
CA GLN A 264 -16.96 2.09 -31.54
C GLN A 264 -15.81 2.62 -30.67
N VAL A 265 -14.85 1.75 -30.32
CA VAL A 265 -13.65 2.11 -29.56
C VAL A 265 -12.72 2.98 -30.41
N GLN A 266 -12.53 2.70 -31.70
CA GLN A 266 -11.78 3.58 -32.60
C GLN A 266 -12.42 4.96 -32.74
N GLU A 267 -13.75 5.05 -32.84
CA GLU A 267 -14.46 6.34 -32.83
C GLU A 267 -14.31 7.09 -31.50
N LEU A 268 -14.28 6.39 -30.37
CA LEU A 268 -13.95 6.99 -29.08
C LEU A 268 -12.51 7.51 -29.06
N MET A 269 -11.55 6.71 -29.55
CA MET A 269 -10.13 7.10 -29.65
C MET A 269 -9.93 8.35 -30.52
N HIS A 270 -10.66 8.47 -31.64
CA HIS A 270 -10.67 9.69 -32.44
C HIS A 270 -11.33 10.88 -31.72
N TYR A 271 -12.43 10.65 -31.00
CA TYR A 271 -13.16 11.70 -30.27
C TYR A 271 -12.35 12.32 -29.13
N VAL A 272 -11.58 11.50 -28.39
CA VAL A 272 -10.76 11.96 -27.26
C VAL A 272 -9.36 12.46 -27.65
N ALA A 273 -8.94 12.26 -28.90
CA ALA A 273 -7.70 12.83 -29.45
C ALA A 273 -7.84 14.28 -29.93
N GLU A 274 -9.06 14.83 -29.93
CA GLU A 274 -9.36 16.18 -30.42
C GLU A 274 -9.09 17.23 -29.32
N VAL A 275 -7.82 17.65 -29.23
CA VAL A 275 -7.31 18.63 -28.25
C VAL A 275 -8.17 19.90 -28.26
N GLY A 276 -8.68 20.27 -27.09
CA GLY A 276 -9.46 21.51 -26.91
C GLY A 276 -10.86 21.51 -27.56
N ARG A 277 -11.43 20.33 -27.86
CA ARG A 277 -12.78 20.17 -28.42
C ARG A 277 -13.84 21.05 -27.73
N VAL A 278 -14.49 21.90 -28.52
CA VAL A 278 -15.69 22.67 -28.12
C VAL A 278 -16.88 22.17 -28.93
N ASP A 279 -17.65 21.25 -28.35
CA ASP A 279 -18.91 20.80 -28.97
C ASP A 279 -20.00 21.86 -28.77
N GLU A 280 -20.42 22.52 -29.86
CA GLU A 280 -21.41 23.64 -29.87
C GLU A 280 -22.87 23.23 -29.56
N GLY A 281 -23.08 22.08 -28.92
CA GLY A 281 -24.40 21.53 -28.58
C GLY A 281 -24.76 21.64 -27.09
N ASN A 282 -26.05 21.50 -26.78
CA ASN A 282 -26.69 21.65 -25.45
C ASN A 282 -26.18 20.74 -24.30
N GLY A 283 -25.05 20.04 -24.44
CA GLY A 283 -24.42 19.22 -23.39
C GLY A 283 -22.89 19.21 -23.40
N GLY A 284 -22.24 19.91 -24.34
CA GLY A 284 -20.78 19.98 -24.44
C GLY A 284 -20.05 18.62 -24.55
N TYR A 285 -18.75 18.67 -24.27
CA TYR A 285 -17.80 17.56 -24.42
C TYR A 285 -18.22 16.29 -23.67
N ASN A 286 -18.59 16.38 -22.38
CA ASN A 286 -18.92 15.19 -21.61
C ASN A 286 -20.23 14.52 -22.06
N ALA A 287 -21.18 15.23 -22.68
CA ALA A 287 -22.35 14.59 -23.30
C ALA A 287 -21.97 13.76 -24.55
N GLY A 288 -21.01 14.23 -25.35
CA GLY A 288 -20.46 13.48 -26.48
C GLY A 288 -19.72 12.22 -26.03
N LEU A 289 -18.87 12.35 -25.01
CA LEU A 289 -18.18 11.23 -24.36
C LEU A 289 -19.16 10.18 -23.81
N ARG A 290 -20.14 10.59 -22.98
CA ARG A 290 -21.17 9.70 -22.41
C ARG A 290 -21.93 8.94 -23.49
N LYS A 291 -22.29 9.60 -24.61
CA LYS A 291 -22.95 8.93 -25.75
C LYS A 291 -22.10 7.79 -26.33
N ARG A 292 -20.78 7.96 -26.41
CA ARG A 292 -19.87 6.91 -26.91
C ARG A 292 -19.72 5.77 -25.90
N LEU A 293 -19.52 6.10 -24.63
CA LEU A 293 -19.42 5.10 -23.55
C LEU A 293 -20.72 4.30 -23.39
N ARG A 294 -21.90 4.92 -23.52
CA ARG A 294 -23.20 4.22 -23.53
C ARG A 294 -23.26 3.11 -24.59
N ASN A 295 -22.83 3.41 -25.82
CA ASN A 295 -22.86 2.42 -26.90
C ASN A 295 -21.86 1.27 -26.63
N ILE A 296 -20.64 1.61 -26.22
CA ILE A 296 -19.53 0.67 -26.00
C ILE A 296 -19.82 -0.27 -24.82
N LEU A 297 -20.26 0.30 -23.70
CA LEU A 297 -20.58 -0.43 -22.47
C LEU A 297 -21.96 -1.11 -22.53
N GLN A 298 -22.79 -0.76 -23.51
CA GLN A 298 -24.18 -1.23 -23.66
C GLN A 298 -25.04 -1.00 -22.40
N ALA A 299 -24.73 0.06 -21.66
CA ALA A 299 -25.35 0.45 -20.41
C ALA A 299 -25.62 1.97 -20.41
N ASP A 300 -26.63 2.44 -19.67
CA ASP A 300 -27.04 3.84 -19.75
C ASP A 300 -26.10 4.79 -18.98
N VAL A 301 -25.05 5.27 -19.65
CA VAL A 301 -24.13 6.28 -19.11
C VAL A 301 -24.79 7.67 -19.18
N HIS A 302 -25.16 8.20 -18.02
CA HIS A 302 -25.86 9.48 -17.88
C HIS A 302 -25.31 10.30 -16.70
N GLU A 303 -25.95 11.43 -16.38
CA GLU A 303 -25.65 12.29 -15.23
C GLU A 303 -26.77 12.15 -14.18
N GLU A 304 -26.43 11.70 -12.97
CA GLU A 304 -27.35 11.65 -11.81
C GLU A 304 -26.79 12.55 -10.70
N PRO A 305 -27.47 13.64 -10.32
CA PRO A 305 -27.04 14.47 -9.20
C PRO A 305 -27.41 13.82 -7.85
N ASN A 306 -26.50 13.91 -6.88
CA ASN A 306 -26.77 13.52 -5.50
C ASN A 306 -27.68 14.56 -4.80
N SER A 307 -28.18 14.23 -3.61
CA SER A 307 -29.11 15.07 -2.83
C SER A 307 -28.56 16.46 -2.46
N ASP A 308 -27.24 16.65 -2.49
CA ASP A 308 -26.56 17.92 -2.24
C ASP A 308 -26.22 18.71 -3.52
N GLY A 309 -26.65 18.22 -4.69
CA GLY A 309 -26.38 18.83 -5.99
C GLY A 309 -24.99 18.52 -6.57
N THR A 310 -24.14 17.76 -5.88
CA THR A 310 -22.88 17.25 -6.48
C THR A 310 -23.18 16.18 -7.52
N MET A 311 -22.35 16.10 -8.56
CA MET A 311 -22.57 15.21 -9.71
C MET A 311 -21.23 14.82 -10.34
N ALA A 312 -21.12 13.59 -10.83
CA ALA A 312 -19.96 13.12 -11.60
C ALA A 312 -20.15 13.36 -13.11
N ASP A 313 -19.07 13.34 -13.90
CA ASP A 313 -19.16 13.49 -15.37
C ASP A 313 -19.93 12.35 -16.05
N GLY A 314 -20.12 11.23 -15.35
CA GLY A 314 -21.15 10.25 -15.68
C GLY A 314 -21.28 9.13 -14.64
N VAL A 315 -22.39 8.40 -14.73
CA VAL A 315 -22.68 7.21 -13.92
C VAL A 315 -23.38 6.14 -14.76
N VAL A 316 -23.27 4.89 -14.32
CA VAL A 316 -24.23 3.82 -14.65
C VAL A 316 -24.96 3.46 -13.37
N ILE A 317 -26.28 3.60 -13.38
CA ILE A 317 -27.16 3.33 -12.25
C ILE A 317 -27.95 2.04 -12.51
N LEU A 318 -27.95 1.14 -11.53
CA LEU A 318 -28.85 -0.02 -11.48
C LEU A 318 -30.05 0.32 -10.60
N GLN A 319 -31.26 0.21 -11.14
CA GLN A 319 -32.51 0.50 -10.43
C GLN A 319 -33.06 -0.77 -9.77
N LEU A 320 -32.79 -0.98 -8.48
CA LEU A 320 -33.28 -2.16 -7.76
C LEU A 320 -34.39 -1.77 -6.79
N ARG A 321 -35.63 -1.94 -7.26
CA ARG A 321 -36.85 -1.45 -6.59
C ARG A 321 -36.71 0.06 -6.34
N ASP A 322 -36.75 0.49 -5.09
CA ASP A 322 -36.66 1.89 -4.68
C ASP A 322 -35.21 2.39 -4.48
N ALA A 323 -34.19 1.55 -4.76
CA ALA A 323 -32.78 1.87 -4.54
C ALA A 323 -32.02 2.12 -5.86
N HIS A 324 -31.26 3.23 -5.90
CA HIS A 324 -30.39 3.63 -7.01
C HIS A 324 -28.94 3.23 -6.70
N ILE A 325 -28.36 2.31 -7.46
CA ILE A 325 -27.02 1.75 -7.21
C ILE A 325 -26.04 2.23 -8.27
N ALA A 326 -25.00 2.96 -7.88
CA ALA A 326 -23.92 3.34 -8.79
C ALA A 326 -22.98 2.14 -9.01
N SER A 327 -23.13 1.44 -10.13
CA SER A 327 -22.26 0.31 -10.51
C SER A 327 -21.01 0.77 -11.26
N LEU A 328 -21.09 1.90 -11.97
CA LEU A 328 -19.94 2.61 -12.54
C LEU A 328 -20.02 4.12 -12.32
N ILE A 329 -18.89 4.77 -12.05
CA ILE A 329 -18.75 6.22 -11.93
C ILE A 329 -17.61 6.72 -12.82
N LEU A 330 -17.82 7.85 -13.50
CA LEU A 330 -16.95 8.44 -14.52
C LEU A 330 -16.55 9.87 -14.13
N GLU A 331 -15.26 10.17 -14.23
CA GLU A 331 -14.70 11.53 -14.17
C GLU A 331 -13.74 11.75 -15.35
N TRP A 332 -14.04 12.69 -16.23
CA TRP A 332 -13.29 12.90 -17.46
C TRP A 332 -13.23 14.37 -17.86
N LYS A 333 -12.00 14.88 -18.05
CA LYS A 333 -11.75 16.27 -18.44
C LYS A 333 -11.29 16.36 -19.89
N ARG A 334 -11.31 17.53 -20.54
CA ARG A 334 -10.88 17.64 -21.95
C ARG A 334 -9.40 17.34 -22.12
N GLU A 335 -8.59 17.66 -21.10
CA GLU A 335 -7.18 17.30 -20.98
C GLU A 335 -6.85 16.96 -19.52
N LEU A 336 -5.78 16.19 -19.27
CA LEU A 336 -5.30 15.95 -17.90
C LEU A 336 -4.85 17.26 -17.23
N GLY A 337 -5.26 17.47 -15.98
CA GLY A 337 -4.94 18.67 -15.19
C GLY A 337 -5.85 19.87 -15.44
N GLU A 338 -6.83 19.77 -16.35
CA GLU A 338 -7.83 20.82 -16.54
C GLU A 338 -8.63 21.09 -15.25
N GLY A 339 -8.83 22.36 -14.92
CA GLY A 339 -9.54 22.78 -13.70
C GLY A 339 -8.73 22.67 -12.40
N ASP A 340 -7.42 22.41 -12.49
CA ASP A 340 -6.49 22.05 -11.39
C ASP A 340 -6.78 20.71 -10.70
N CYS A 341 -7.62 19.86 -11.31
CA CYS A 341 -8.09 18.60 -10.75
C CYS A 341 -7.33 17.39 -11.30
N ASP A 342 -7.01 16.43 -10.43
CA ASP A 342 -6.61 15.08 -10.84
C ASP A 342 -7.87 14.20 -10.97
N PRO A 343 -8.35 13.86 -12.18
CA PRO A 343 -9.56 13.05 -12.35
C PRO A 343 -9.42 11.65 -11.75
N SER A 344 -8.19 11.14 -11.58
CA SER A 344 -7.95 9.85 -10.93
C SER A 344 -8.16 9.87 -9.41
N LEU A 345 -8.23 11.07 -8.82
CA LEU A 345 -8.65 11.31 -7.44
C LEU A 345 -10.12 11.68 -7.37
N GLN A 346 -10.57 12.52 -8.32
CA GLN A 346 -11.96 12.95 -8.38
C GLN A 346 -12.92 11.76 -8.43
N VAL A 347 -12.61 10.71 -9.19
CA VAL A 347 -13.53 9.54 -9.31
C VAL A 347 -13.72 8.79 -7.99
N GLY A 348 -12.69 8.74 -7.12
CA GLY A 348 -12.80 8.16 -5.78
C GLY A 348 -13.60 9.04 -4.81
N LEU A 349 -13.47 10.36 -4.94
CA LEU A 349 -14.27 11.32 -4.17
C LEU A 349 -15.74 11.36 -4.62
N SER A 350 -16.00 11.24 -5.92
CA SER A 350 -17.33 11.09 -6.50
C SER A 350 -17.96 9.75 -6.12
N MET A 351 -17.17 8.66 -6.01
CA MET A 351 -17.63 7.40 -5.40
C MET A 351 -18.02 7.59 -3.94
N LYS A 352 -17.17 8.23 -3.12
CA LYS A 352 -17.51 8.52 -1.73
C LYS A 352 -18.82 9.30 -1.64
N ARG A 353 -18.89 10.42 -2.36
CA ARG A 353 -20.02 11.35 -2.36
C ARG A 353 -21.33 10.69 -2.80
N SER A 354 -21.27 9.80 -3.80
CA SER A 354 -22.42 9.04 -4.28
C SER A 354 -22.93 8.02 -3.24
N TRP A 355 -22.03 7.28 -2.57
CA TRP A 355 -22.45 6.22 -1.64
C TRP A 355 -22.86 6.70 -0.25
N ILE A 356 -22.34 7.84 0.23
CA ILE A 356 -22.80 8.43 1.49
C ILE A 356 -24.19 9.09 1.38
N ASP A 357 -24.71 9.30 0.17
CA ASP A 357 -26.04 9.87 -0.04
C ASP A 357 -27.12 9.06 0.73
N PRO A 358 -28.07 9.71 1.43
CA PRO A 358 -29.11 9.02 2.19
C PRO A 358 -29.94 8.03 1.36
N SER A 359 -30.21 8.33 0.08
CA SER A 359 -31.01 7.48 -0.81
C SER A 359 -30.42 6.09 -1.04
N ARG A 360 -29.08 5.95 -0.98
CA ARG A 360 -28.39 4.68 -1.22
C ARG A 360 -28.26 3.81 0.03
N GLY A 361 -28.73 4.28 1.19
CA GLY A 361 -28.58 3.61 2.49
C GLY A 361 -29.02 2.15 2.52
N ALA A 362 -30.19 1.84 1.93
CA ALA A 362 -30.78 0.50 1.91
C ALA A 362 -29.94 -0.59 1.19
N ILE A 363 -28.95 -0.19 0.38
CA ILE A 363 -27.97 -1.08 -0.26
C ILE A 363 -26.58 -0.88 0.35
N ARG A 364 -26.20 0.39 0.62
CA ARG A 364 -24.94 0.73 1.30
C ARG A 364 -24.76 -0.11 2.54
N GLU A 365 -25.79 -0.26 3.36
CA GLU A 365 -25.71 -0.91 4.67
C GLU A 365 -25.62 -2.44 4.61
N LYS A 366 -25.90 -3.05 3.44
CA LYS A 366 -25.83 -4.51 3.23
C LYS A 366 -24.51 -5.02 2.68
N CYS A 367 -23.65 -4.17 2.09
CA CYS A 367 -22.48 -4.65 1.36
C CYS A 367 -21.29 -3.68 1.37
N CYS A 368 -20.15 -4.16 0.88
CA CYS A 368 -18.94 -3.36 0.65
C CYS A 368 -19.03 -2.44 -0.59
N CYS A 369 -20.22 -2.25 -1.19
CA CYS A 369 -20.48 -1.29 -2.27
C CYS A 369 -19.50 -1.38 -3.49
N PRO A 370 -19.23 -2.58 -4.05
CA PRO A 370 -18.27 -2.74 -5.14
C PRO A 370 -18.68 -1.91 -6.37
N THR A 371 -17.78 -1.00 -6.77
CA THR A 371 -18.02 -0.01 -7.83
C THR A 371 -16.86 -0.01 -8.83
N LEU A 372 -17.16 0.04 -10.13
CA LEU A 372 -16.16 0.27 -11.18
C LEU A 372 -15.97 1.78 -11.39
N LEU A 373 -14.73 2.21 -11.54
CA LEU A 373 -14.39 3.64 -11.62
C LEU A 373 -13.60 3.90 -12.90
N VAL A 374 -14.02 4.88 -13.69
CA VAL A 374 -13.33 5.29 -14.93
C VAL A 374 -12.88 6.74 -14.78
N ALA A 375 -11.58 6.97 -14.88
CA ALA A 375 -10.99 8.30 -14.85
C ALA A 375 -10.23 8.60 -16.14
N GLY A 376 -10.29 9.84 -16.61
CA GLY A 376 -9.55 10.24 -17.80
C GLY A 376 -9.39 11.74 -18.01
N GLY A 377 -8.59 12.07 -19.02
CA GLY A 377 -8.36 13.45 -19.44
C GLY A 377 -7.83 13.45 -20.86
N GLY A 378 -8.60 13.99 -21.81
CA GLY A 378 -8.30 13.85 -23.23
C GLY A 378 -8.08 12.37 -23.60
N PRO A 379 -6.97 12.00 -24.26
CA PRO A 379 -6.68 10.62 -24.66
C PRO A 379 -6.22 9.70 -23.52
N TRP A 380 -6.15 10.14 -22.26
CA TRP A 380 -5.70 9.31 -21.14
C TRP A 380 -6.85 8.62 -20.42
N LEU A 381 -6.72 7.31 -20.18
CA LEU A 381 -7.73 6.42 -19.60
C LEU A 381 -7.13 5.58 -18.46
N SER A 382 -7.77 5.58 -17.29
CA SER A 382 -7.50 4.60 -16.22
C SER A 382 -8.80 3.97 -15.73
N VAL A 383 -8.78 2.64 -15.57
CA VAL A 383 -9.84 1.90 -14.87
C VAL A 383 -9.38 1.57 -13.45
N MET A 384 -10.26 1.81 -12.50
CA MET A 384 -10.09 1.58 -11.07
C MET A 384 -11.28 0.79 -10.53
N GLY A 385 -11.11 0.18 -9.36
CA GLY A 385 -12.19 -0.38 -8.58
C GLY A 385 -12.23 0.27 -7.21
N GLY A 386 -13.40 0.31 -6.59
CA GLY A 386 -13.55 0.79 -5.23
C GLY A 386 -14.55 -0.01 -4.41
N VAL A 387 -14.34 -0.01 -3.09
CA VAL A 387 -15.23 -0.58 -2.08
C VAL A 387 -15.38 0.38 -0.90
N PHE A 388 -16.50 0.29 -0.19
CA PHE A 388 -16.77 0.99 1.07
C PHE A 388 -16.98 -0.03 2.20
N THR A 389 -15.92 -0.32 2.94
CA THR A 389 -15.93 -1.21 4.11
C THR A 389 -16.43 -0.43 5.34
N ASP A 390 -15.54 -0.15 6.27
CA ASP A 390 -15.53 0.95 7.23
C ASP A 390 -15.01 2.28 6.62
N LYS A 391 -14.25 2.17 5.52
CA LYS A 391 -13.58 3.26 4.79
C LYS A 391 -13.69 3.05 3.28
N PHE A 392 -13.44 4.10 2.50
CA PHE A 392 -13.38 3.98 1.03
C PHE A 392 -11.99 3.53 0.60
N ILE A 393 -11.89 2.37 -0.04
CA ILE A 393 -10.65 1.83 -0.63
C ILE A 393 -10.77 1.95 -2.15
N VAL A 394 -9.78 2.54 -2.83
CA VAL A 394 -9.81 2.75 -4.29
C VAL A 394 -8.47 2.35 -4.90
N GLN A 395 -8.47 1.37 -5.81
CA GLN A 395 -7.25 0.78 -6.37
C GLN A 395 -7.30 0.69 -7.89
N ARG A 396 -6.12 0.75 -8.53
CA ARG A 396 -5.96 0.84 -10.00
C ARG A 396 -5.98 -0.56 -10.61
N LEU A 397 -6.92 -0.77 -11.53
CA LEU A 397 -7.11 -2.01 -12.29
C LEU A 397 -6.46 -1.95 -13.68
N THR A 398 -6.08 -0.75 -14.12
CA THR A 398 -5.11 -0.54 -15.21
C THR A 398 -4.15 0.57 -14.84
N ASP A 399 -2.96 0.55 -15.45
CA ASP A 399 -2.12 1.74 -15.60
C ASP A 399 -2.90 2.89 -16.28
N MET A 400 -2.32 4.10 -16.30
CA MET A 400 -2.81 5.18 -17.14
C MET A 400 -2.53 4.87 -18.61
N ARG A 401 -3.54 4.38 -19.33
CA ARG A 401 -3.46 3.95 -20.72
C ARG A 401 -3.63 5.12 -21.67
N TRP A 402 -2.93 5.07 -22.80
CA TRP A 402 -3.15 5.95 -23.93
C TRP A 402 -4.27 5.39 -24.83
N ASN A 403 -5.33 6.18 -25.00
CA ASN A 403 -6.56 5.86 -25.71
C ASN A 403 -6.71 6.71 -26.99
N ALA A 404 -5.61 6.86 -27.73
CA ALA A 404 -5.57 7.42 -29.08
C ALA A 404 -4.49 6.71 -29.91
N LEU A 405 -4.35 7.08 -31.19
CA LEU A 405 -3.27 6.62 -32.06
C LEU A 405 -2.13 7.63 -32.07
N SER A 406 -0.89 7.15 -31.97
CA SER A 406 0.36 7.92 -32.01
C SER A 406 1.16 7.66 -33.29
N SER A 407 0.88 6.56 -33.99
CA SER A 407 1.52 6.16 -35.24
C SER A 407 0.58 5.27 -36.08
N THR A 408 0.98 4.89 -37.30
CA THR A 408 0.15 4.08 -38.21
C THR A 408 0.06 2.61 -37.84
N GLU A 409 1.00 2.09 -37.05
CA GLU A 409 1.16 0.64 -36.79
C GLU A 409 0.59 0.24 -35.41
N GLU A 410 -0.63 0.67 -35.10
CA GLU A 410 -1.19 0.63 -33.73
C GLU A 410 -2.55 -0.08 -33.59
N ASP A 411 -2.95 -0.92 -34.55
CA ASP A 411 -4.14 -1.78 -34.48
C ASP A 411 -4.20 -2.59 -33.18
N SER A 412 -3.05 -3.04 -32.68
CA SER A 412 -2.94 -3.74 -31.41
C SER A 412 -3.41 -2.89 -30.22
N ARG A 413 -3.28 -1.56 -30.28
CA ARG A 413 -3.76 -0.64 -29.23
C ARG A 413 -5.28 -0.50 -29.25
N ILE A 414 -5.88 -0.40 -30.43
CA ILE A 414 -7.34 -0.43 -30.61
C ILE A 414 -7.89 -1.73 -30.00
N TYR A 415 -7.26 -2.86 -30.35
CA TYR A 415 -7.63 -4.19 -29.86
C TYR A 415 -7.52 -4.33 -28.33
N HIS A 416 -6.41 -3.90 -27.72
CA HIS A 416 -6.24 -3.95 -26.26
C HIS A 416 -7.21 -3.02 -25.52
N ASN A 417 -7.45 -1.82 -26.02
CA ASN A 417 -8.39 -0.90 -25.37
C ASN A 417 -9.84 -1.39 -25.53
N ALA A 418 -10.19 -2.04 -26.65
CA ALA A 418 -11.48 -2.70 -26.80
C ALA A 418 -11.68 -3.84 -25.79
N ARG A 419 -10.65 -4.64 -25.49
CA ARG A 419 -10.72 -5.66 -24.42
C ARG A 419 -10.97 -5.05 -23.03
N VAL A 420 -10.38 -3.89 -22.73
CA VAL A 420 -10.67 -3.14 -21.48
C VAL A 420 -12.14 -2.72 -21.40
N PHE A 421 -12.71 -2.16 -22.47
CA PHE A 421 -14.12 -1.77 -22.48
C PHE A 421 -15.10 -2.96 -22.48
N ILE A 422 -14.76 -4.07 -23.11
CA ILE A 422 -15.57 -5.29 -23.08
C ILE A 422 -15.52 -5.95 -21.70
N ALA A 423 -14.37 -5.95 -21.03
CA ALA A 423 -14.26 -6.39 -19.63
C ALA A 423 -15.13 -5.53 -18.72
N LEU A 424 -15.12 -4.19 -18.87
CA LEU A 424 -16.06 -3.30 -18.17
C LEU A 424 -17.52 -3.68 -18.44
N ARG A 425 -17.92 -3.87 -19.71
CA ARG A 425 -19.28 -4.27 -20.11
C ARG A 425 -19.71 -5.58 -19.43
N GLN A 426 -18.87 -6.60 -19.45
CA GLN A 426 -19.18 -7.90 -18.82
C GLN A 426 -19.23 -7.80 -17.29
N CYS A 427 -18.35 -6.98 -16.69
CA CYS A 427 -18.37 -6.75 -15.25
C CYS A 427 -19.58 -5.92 -14.78
N LEU A 428 -20.12 -5.02 -15.62
CA LEU A 428 -21.38 -4.32 -15.30
C LEU A 428 -22.56 -5.29 -15.17
N VAL A 429 -22.66 -6.29 -16.05
CA VAL A 429 -23.68 -7.35 -15.95
C VAL A 429 -23.48 -8.17 -14.67
N LYS A 430 -22.25 -8.59 -14.37
CA LYS A 430 -21.94 -9.33 -13.14
C LYS A 430 -22.20 -8.53 -11.85
N LEU A 431 -22.03 -7.20 -11.88
CA LEU A 431 -22.45 -6.34 -10.77
C LEU A 431 -23.96 -6.28 -10.64
N GLN A 432 -24.71 -6.25 -11.75
CA GLN A 432 -26.16 -6.35 -11.72
C GLN A 432 -26.61 -7.69 -11.09
N ASP A 433 -26.07 -8.82 -11.54
CA ASP A 433 -26.35 -10.14 -10.96
C ASP A 433 -26.07 -10.17 -9.44
N PHE A 434 -24.94 -9.59 -9.01
CA PHE A 434 -24.58 -9.47 -7.59
C PHE A 434 -25.58 -8.61 -6.81
N TYR A 435 -25.87 -7.38 -7.28
CA TYR A 435 -26.74 -6.44 -6.57
C TYR A 435 -28.19 -6.93 -6.51
N GLU A 436 -28.70 -7.60 -7.55
CA GLU A 436 -30.00 -8.29 -7.55
C GLU A 436 -30.04 -9.48 -6.57
N GLY A 437 -28.89 -10.14 -6.39
CA GLY A 437 -28.70 -11.24 -5.45
C GLY A 437 -28.58 -10.85 -3.97
N ILE A 438 -28.50 -9.57 -3.58
CA ILE A 438 -28.28 -9.17 -2.17
C ILE A 438 -29.55 -9.39 -1.33
N GLN A 439 -29.63 -10.57 -0.72
CA GLN A 439 -30.69 -11.03 0.16
C GLN A 439 -30.07 -11.58 1.46
N ASP A 440 -30.88 -11.71 2.52
CA ASP A 440 -30.55 -12.37 3.79
C ASP A 440 -29.28 -11.89 4.54
N VAL A 441 -28.80 -10.68 4.25
CA VAL A 441 -27.73 -10.02 5.01
C VAL A 441 -28.24 -9.59 6.40
N PRO A 442 -27.50 -9.84 7.50
CA PRO A 442 -27.81 -9.31 8.82
C PRO A 442 -27.94 -7.78 8.84
N PRO A 443 -28.74 -7.19 9.76
CA PRO A 443 -28.77 -5.75 9.93
C PRO A 443 -27.42 -5.20 10.44
N LEU A 444 -27.07 -3.98 10.02
CA LEU A 444 -25.84 -3.32 10.47
C LEU A 444 -26.00 -2.76 11.90
N VAL A 445 -25.64 -3.57 12.90
CA VAL A 445 -25.77 -3.25 14.33
C VAL A 445 -24.42 -2.89 14.95
N GLN A 446 -24.40 -1.87 15.81
CA GLN A 446 -23.21 -1.49 16.59
C GLN A 446 -22.69 -2.68 17.42
N ASN A 447 -21.37 -2.87 17.43
CA ASN A 447 -20.69 -3.95 18.16
C ASN A 447 -21.06 -5.38 17.71
N GLN A 448 -21.58 -5.56 16.49
CA GLN A 448 -21.72 -6.87 15.85
C GLN A 448 -20.85 -6.97 14.58
N PRO A 449 -20.17 -8.10 14.33
CA PRO A 449 -19.47 -8.33 13.06
C PRO A 449 -20.48 -8.30 11.90
N HIS A 450 -20.16 -7.55 10.84
CA HIS A 450 -21.02 -7.41 9.67
C HIS A 450 -20.23 -7.67 8.38
N PRO A 451 -20.77 -8.44 7.40
CA PRO A 451 -20.02 -8.86 6.20
C PRO A 451 -19.34 -7.74 5.42
N ARG A 452 -19.89 -6.51 5.45
CA ARG A 452 -19.30 -5.32 4.78
C ARG A 452 -17.83 -5.05 5.15
N TYR A 453 -17.39 -5.45 6.34
CA TYR A 453 -16.08 -5.12 6.89
C TYR A 453 -15.01 -6.16 6.55
N PHE A 454 -15.43 -7.33 6.05
CA PHE A 454 -14.57 -8.48 5.88
C PHE A 454 -14.45 -8.88 4.40
N PRO A 455 -13.42 -9.67 4.05
CA PRO A 455 -13.32 -10.30 2.74
C PRO A 455 -14.54 -11.18 2.41
N TYR A 456 -14.84 -11.36 1.12
CA TYR A 456 -15.98 -12.17 0.68
C TYR A 456 -15.87 -13.70 0.94
N PRO A 457 -14.65 -14.32 1.00
CA PRO A 457 -14.55 -15.76 1.24
C PRO A 457 -15.02 -16.15 2.64
N THR A 458 -16.02 -17.04 2.71
CA THR A 458 -16.63 -17.56 3.95
C THR A 458 -16.65 -19.09 4.02
N SER A 459 -15.89 -19.74 3.13
CA SER A 459 -15.72 -21.19 3.11
C SER A 459 -14.42 -21.61 2.42
N PHE A 460 -13.94 -22.81 2.74
CA PHE A 460 -12.79 -23.45 2.11
C PHE A 460 -13.04 -24.96 1.95
N THR A 461 -12.29 -25.61 1.04
CA THR A 461 -12.30 -27.08 0.93
C THR A 461 -11.24 -27.66 1.87
N ALA A 462 -11.62 -28.43 2.88
CA ALA A 462 -10.70 -28.92 3.91
C ALA A 462 -9.71 -29.97 3.35
N ARG A 463 -8.44 -29.86 3.73
CA ARG A 463 -7.34 -30.70 3.18
C ARG A 463 -7.40 -32.18 3.58
N ASP A 464 -8.04 -32.50 4.70
CA ASP A 464 -8.10 -33.85 5.27
C ASP A 464 -9.19 -34.74 4.63
N ASN A 465 -10.32 -34.15 4.26
CA ASN A 465 -11.52 -34.88 3.85
C ASN A 465 -12.18 -34.35 2.55
N ASN A 466 -11.67 -33.25 1.99
CA ASN A 466 -12.18 -32.58 0.78
C ASN A 466 -13.68 -32.16 0.88
N SER A 467 -14.19 -31.93 2.08
CA SER A 467 -15.52 -31.32 2.30
C SER A 467 -15.45 -29.80 2.28
N LEU A 468 -16.60 -29.15 2.09
CA LEU A 468 -16.73 -27.69 2.14
C LEU A 468 -16.96 -27.24 3.59
N THR A 469 -15.91 -26.73 4.23
CA THR A 469 -16.01 -26.12 5.56
C THR A 469 -16.45 -24.66 5.43
N ARG A 470 -17.48 -24.25 6.17
CA ARG A 470 -17.93 -22.86 6.28
C ARG A 470 -17.36 -22.21 7.53
N PHE A 471 -17.18 -20.89 7.49
CA PHE A 471 -16.78 -20.09 8.64
C PHE A 471 -17.45 -18.71 8.60
N ARG A 472 -17.48 -18.03 9.75
CA ARG A 472 -17.87 -16.62 9.85
C ARG A 472 -16.78 -15.79 10.54
N TYR A 473 -16.56 -14.58 10.04
CA TYR A 473 -15.61 -13.64 10.63
C TYR A 473 -16.11 -13.09 11.97
N LEU A 474 -15.16 -12.89 12.89
CA LEU A 474 -15.40 -12.35 14.23
C LEU A 474 -14.71 -10.99 14.41
N ALA A 475 -13.45 -10.85 13.99
CA ALA A 475 -12.67 -9.62 14.15
C ALA A 475 -11.47 -9.55 13.20
N SER A 476 -11.00 -8.33 12.95
CA SER A 476 -9.66 -8.05 12.40
C SER A 476 -8.60 -8.38 13.47
N LEU A 477 -7.51 -9.10 13.13
CA LEU A 477 -6.44 -9.44 14.07
C LEU A 477 -5.27 -8.45 14.05
N GLU A 478 -5.22 -7.57 13.06
CA GLU A 478 -4.27 -6.45 12.99
C GLU A 478 -5.06 -5.14 13.08
N THR A 479 -4.56 -4.15 13.83
CA THR A 479 -5.18 -2.82 13.91
C THR A 479 -4.70 -1.85 12.82
N ASP A 480 -3.89 -2.33 11.88
CA ASP A 480 -3.42 -1.54 10.73
C ASP A 480 -4.53 -1.45 9.68
N ASP A 481 -4.61 -0.33 8.95
CA ASP A 481 -5.60 -0.17 7.90
C ASP A 481 -5.37 -1.06 6.68
N ALA A 482 -4.16 -1.61 6.53
CA ALA A 482 -3.79 -2.64 5.56
C ALA A 482 -4.01 -4.09 6.07
N CYS A 483 -4.76 -4.29 7.16
CA CYS A 483 -5.01 -5.61 7.76
C CYS A 483 -5.46 -6.67 6.74
N VAL A 484 -4.74 -7.80 6.69
CA VAL A 484 -5.09 -8.97 5.84
C VAL A 484 -5.31 -10.25 6.65
N THR A 485 -5.30 -10.17 7.98
CA THR A 485 -5.36 -11.31 8.91
C THR A 485 -6.58 -11.15 9.83
N TYR A 486 -7.47 -12.15 9.84
CA TYR A 486 -8.77 -12.08 10.51
C TYR A 486 -9.02 -13.30 11.40
N LEU A 487 -9.71 -13.09 12.51
CA LEU A 487 -10.27 -14.15 13.34
C LEU A 487 -11.63 -14.58 12.77
N ALA A 488 -11.83 -15.88 12.66
CA ALA A 488 -13.10 -16.49 12.30
C ALA A 488 -13.38 -17.72 13.17
N GLU A 489 -14.61 -18.22 13.12
CA GLU A 489 -15.00 -19.52 13.67
C GLU A 489 -15.67 -20.37 12.60
N ILE A 490 -15.34 -21.66 12.59
CA ILE A 490 -15.99 -22.66 11.74
C ILE A 490 -17.46 -22.80 12.18
N ILE A 491 -18.35 -23.00 11.21
CA ILE A 491 -19.77 -23.25 11.46
C ILE A 491 -20.24 -24.53 10.77
N ASP A 492 -21.12 -25.29 11.42
CA ASP A 492 -21.78 -26.45 10.83
C ASP A 492 -22.99 -26.06 9.95
N ASP A 493 -23.65 -27.05 9.33
CA ASP A 493 -24.84 -26.82 8.49
C ASP A 493 -26.07 -26.31 9.28
N ALA A 494 -26.04 -26.33 10.62
CA ALA A 494 -27.04 -25.72 11.50
C ALA A 494 -26.64 -24.31 12.00
N GLY A 495 -25.45 -23.82 11.62
CA GLY A 495 -24.92 -22.52 12.04
C GLY A 495 -24.32 -22.50 13.45
N VAL A 496 -24.07 -23.67 14.05
CA VAL A 496 -23.43 -23.79 15.37
C VAL A 496 -21.92 -23.56 15.23
N ALA A 497 -21.35 -22.77 16.14
CA ALA A 497 -19.93 -22.45 16.14
C ALA A 497 -19.07 -23.62 16.65
N GLY A 498 -17.96 -23.89 15.94
CA GLY A 498 -16.93 -24.87 16.29
C GLY A 498 -15.56 -24.22 16.49
N ASP A 499 -14.50 -24.84 15.96
CA ASP A 499 -13.12 -24.38 16.11
C ASP A 499 -12.90 -22.94 15.61
N ARG A 500 -12.09 -22.17 16.34
CA ARG A 500 -11.59 -20.86 15.90
C ARG A 500 -10.41 -21.01 14.96
N VAL A 501 -10.41 -20.21 13.89
CA VAL A 501 -9.38 -20.20 12.85
C VAL A 501 -8.92 -18.78 12.53
N VAL A 502 -7.68 -18.65 12.09
CA VAL A 502 -7.12 -17.44 11.50
C VAL A 502 -7.21 -17.56 9.98
N VAL A 503 -7.83 -16.58 9.34
CA VAL A 503 -7.94 -16.47 7.88
C VAL A 503 -7.05 -15.31 7.42
N LYS A 504 -6.07 -15.59 6.56
CA LYS A 504 -5.09 -14.61 6.05
C LYS A 504 -5.06 -14.56 4.53
N PHE A 505 -4.91 -13.36 3.96
CA PHE A 505 -4.86 -13.14 2.51
C PHE A 505 -3.47 -12.65 2.05
N VAL A 506 -2.83 -13.38 1.13
CA VAL A 506 -1.38 -13.24 0.87
C VAL A 506 -1.03 -13.44 -0.61
N ALA A 507 -0.01 -12.71 -1.09
CA ALA A 507 0.54 -12.87 -2.45
C ALA A 507 1.54 -14.03 -2.60
N ARG A 508 2.01 -14.58 -1.47
CA ARG A 508 3.03 -15.62 -1.35
C ARG A 508 2.93 -16.28 0.02
N TYR A 509 3.12 -17.58 0.10
CA TYR A 509 3.10 -18.30 1.37
C TYR A 509 4.07 -19.49 1.35
N GLY A 510 4.81 -19.69 2.44
CA GLY A 510 5.72 -20.81 2.64
C GLY A 510 4.99 -22.08 3.08
N GLU A 511 3.99 -22.52 2.32
CA GLU A 511 3.09 -23.65 2.63
C GLU A 511 3.86 -24.92 3.08
N GLU A 512 4.85 -25.35 2.29
CA GLU A 512 5.71 -26.51 2.57
C GLU A 512 6.41 -26.40 3.94
N VAL A 513 6.75 -25.18 4.38
CA VAL A 513 7.42 -24.90 5.65
C VAL A 513 6.44 -24.85 6.82
N HIS A 514 5.24 -24.30 6.58
CA HIS A 514 4.17 -24.28 7.58
C HIS A 514 3.71 -25.70 7.90
N GLU A 515 3.40 -26.52 6.88
CA GLU A 515 3.01 -27.92 7.10
C GLU A 515 4.13 -28.72 7.80
N PHE A 516 5.39 -28.49 7.42
CA PHE A 516 6.54 -29.12 8.08
C PHE A 516 6.64 -28.76 9.58
N LEU A 517 6.54 -27.48 9.96
CA LEU A 517 6.58 -27.10 11.38
C LEU A 517 5.31 -27.49 12.14
N ALA A 518 4.14 -27.46 11.51
CA ALA A 518 2.88 -27.89 12.11
C ALA A 518 2.91 -29.39 12.44
N HIS A 519 3.43 -30.23 11.53
CA HIS A 519 3.61 -31.67 11.78
C HIS A 519 4.54 -31.96 12.97
N HIS A 520 5.52 -31.10 13.23
CA HIS A 520 6.42 -31.19 14.38
C HIS A 520 5.90 -30.47 15.65
N GLY A 521 4.69 -29.90 15.61
CA GLY A 521 4.07 -29.20 16.74
C GLY A 521 4.58 -27.77 17.01
N TYR A 522 5.32 -27.18 16.07
CA TYR A 522 5.95 -25.85 16.18
C TYR A 522 5.24 -24.74 15.38
N ALA A 523 4.04 -25.00 14.90
CA ALA A 523 3.16 -24.05 14.19
C ALA A 523 1.68 -24.44 14.42
N PRO A 524 0.70 -23.53 14.23
CA PRO A 524 -0.71 -23.92 14.17
C PRO A 524 -0.97 -24.87 12.99
N ALA A 525 -1.98 -25.74 13.09
CA ALA A 525 -2.32 -26.63 11.98
C ALA A 525 -2.85 -25.82 10.78
N LEU A 526 -2.38 -26.15 9.58
CA LEU A 526 -2.86 -25.56 8.33
C LEU A 526 -4.11 -26.31 7.85
N ARG A 527 -5.25 -25.63 7.81
CA ARG A 527 -6.54 -26.20 7.35
C ARG A 527 -6.76 -25.98 5.84
N TYR A 528 -6.28 -24.85 5.32
CA TYR A 528 -6.31 -24.52 3.89
C TYR A 528 -5.18 -23.57 3.49
N CYS A 529 -4.64 -23.77 2.29
CA CYS A 529 -3.87 -22.78 1.54
C CYS A 529 -4.19 -23.02 0.06
N GLY A 530 -4.50 -21.94 -0.67
CA GLY A 530 -4.96 -22.02 -2.06
C GLY A 530 -5.52 -20.69 -2.56
N PRO A 531 -5.95 -20.61 -3.83
CA PRO A 531 -6.47 -19.39 -4.44
C PRO A 531 -7.82 -18.96 -3.83
N LEU A 532 -8.29 -17.75 -4.15
CA LEU A 532 -9.62 -17.31 -3.74
C LEU A 532 -10.74 -18.13 -4.43
N PRO A 533 -11.94 -18.24 -3.83
CA PRO A 533 -13.06 -18.98 -4.42
C PRO A 533 -13.46 -18.43 -5.81
N GLY A 534 -13.37 -19.28 -6.84
CA GLY A 534 -13.72 -18.92 -8.22
C GLY A 534 -12.57 -18.34 -9.06
N THR A 535 -11.39 -18.09 -8.48
CA THR A 535 -10.20 -17.67 -9.23
C THR A 535 -9.83 -18.73 -10.28
N LYS A 536 -9.69 -18.29 -11.54
CA LYS A 536 -9.19 -19.15 -12.63
C LYS A 536 -7.66 -19.12 -12.65
N PHE A 537 -7.01 -20.27 -12.49
CA PHE A 537 -5.56 -20.38 -12.68
C PHE A 537 -5.16 -19.97 -14.11
N SER A 538 -4.19 -19.07 -14.26
CA SER A 538 -3.68 -18.65 -15.57
C SER A 538 -2.86 -19.72 -16.31
N GLY A 539 -2.52 -20.83 -15.63
CA GLY A 539 -1.60 -21.85 -16.12
C GLY A 539 -0.12 -21.42 -16.14
N ILE A 540 0.20 -20.16 -15.80
CA ILE A 540 1.56 -19.63 -15.73
C ILE A 540 2.06 -19.75 -14.28
N PRO A 541 3.06 -20.61 -13.98
CA PRO A 541 3.59 -20.76 -12.63
C PRO A 541 4.08 -19.43 -12.05
N PRO A 542 4.05 -19.24 -10.71
CA PRO A 542 4.66 -18.08 -10.06
C PRO A 542 6.18 -18.11 -10.25
N GLY A 543 6.63 -17.48 -11.33
CA GLY A 543 8.06 -17.37 -11.65
C GLY A 543 8.81 -16.55 -10.60
N PRO A 544 10.12 -16.78 -10.42
CA PRO A 544 10.91 -15.99 -9.49
C PRO A 544 10.83 -14.50 -9.86
N ALA A 545 10.65 -13.63 -8.86
CA ALA A 545 10.37 -12.20 -9.01
C ALA A 545 11.38 -11.41 -9.88
N ARG A 546 12.53 -12.02 -10.20
CA ARG A 546 13.57 -11.51 -11.10
C ARG A 546 13.23 -11.60 -12.60
N SER A 547 12.16 -12.33 -12.97
CA SER A 547 11.83 -12.63 -14.38
C SER A 547 10.42 -12.20 -14.82
N ALA A 548 9.63 -11.57 -13.94
CA ALA A 548 8.33 -11.00 -14.31
C ALA A 548 8.51 -9.57 -14.83
N THR A 549 7.87 -9.25 -15.96
CA THR A 549 7.92 -7.90 -16.55
C THR A 549 7.29 -6.89 -15.58
N PRO A 550 7.96 -5.79 -15.19
CA PRO A 550 7.54 -4.97 -14.04
C PRO A 550 6.12 -4.40 -14.05
N GLY A 551 5.49 -4.21 -15.22
CA GLY A 551 4.09 -3.75 -15.32
C GLY A 551 3.03 -4.86 -15.16
N LEU A 552 3.39 -6.13 -15.31
CA LEU A 552 2.40 -7.23 -15.31
C LEU A 552 2.11 -7.83 -13.92
N LEU A 553 2.89 -7.46 -12.91
CA LEU A 553 2.74 -7.99 -11.54
C LEU A 553 1.52 -7.43 -10.80
N SER A 554 1.07 -6.21 -11.11
CA SER A 554 -0.06 -5.57 -10.42
C SER A 554 -1.43 -6.23 -10.69
N LEU A 555 -1.53 -7.04 -11.74
CA LEU A 555 -2.81 -7.52 -12.30
C LEU A 555 -2.82 -9.05 -12.47
N ARG A 556 -2.37 -9.79 -11.45
CA ARG A 556 -2.38 -11.26 -11.41
C ARG A 556 -3.22 -11.78 -10.24
N SER A 557 -4.52 -11.94 -10.49
CA SER A 557 -5.53 -12.54 -9.59
C SER A 557 -5.05 -13.84 -8.95
N ASP A 558 -4.42 -14.72 -9.74
CA ASP A 558 -3.94 -16.04 -9.33
C ASP A 558 -2.69 -16.04 -8.42
N LEU A 559 -2.24 -14.86 -7.96
CA LEU A 559 -1.28 -14.73 -6.86
C LEU A 559 -1.94 -14.56 -5.49
N MET A 560 -3.21 -14.12 -5.42
CA MET A 560 -3.93 -13.98 -4.15
C MET A 560 -4.35 -15.35 -3.61
N HIS A 561 -3.74 -15.73 -2.49
CA HIS A 561 -4.06 -16.94 -1.75
C HIS A 561 -4.83 -16.60 -0.48
N MET A 562 -5.85 -17.42 -0.18
CA MET A 562 -6.43 -17.51 1.15
C MET A 562 -5.72 -18.62 1.92
N VAL A 563 -5.32 -18.32 3.15
CA VAL A 563 -4.73 -19.26 4.10
C VAL A 563 -5.66 -19.35 5.30
N VAL A 564 -5.97 -20.57 5.74
CA VAL A 564 -6.76 -20.83 6.95
C VAL A 564 -5.97 -21.77 7.86
N MET A 565 -5.74 -21.35 9.10
CA MET A 565 -4.99 -22.12 10.10
C MET A 565 -5.67 -22.02 11.47
N ASP A 566 -5.32 -22.91 12.39
CA ASP A 566 -5.91 -22.92 13.74
C ASP A 566 -5.54 -21.66 14.53
N TYR A 567 -6.51 -21.13 15.27
CA TYR A 567 -6.27 -20.06 16.23
C TYR A 567 -5.55 -20.58 17.47
N ILE A 568 -4.49 -19.90 17.90
CA ILE A 568 -3.77 -20.19 19.14
C ILE A 568 -4.20 -19.16 20.19
N ASP A 569 -4.82 -19.64 21.27
CA ASP A 569 -4.98 -18.86 22.50
C ASP A 569 -3.60 -18.78 23.18
N ALA A 570 -2.95 -17.62 23.05
CA ALA A 570 -1.52 -17.48 23.29
C ALA A 570 -1.22 -16.98 24.71
N GLN A 571 -0.35 -17.67 25.45
CA GLN A 571 0.13 -17.18 26.74
C GLN A 571 0.90 -15.87 26.55
N ARG A 572 0.57 -14.83 27.33
CA ARG A 572 1.28 -13.54 27.28
C ARG A 572 2.73 -13.58 27.81
N ASN A 573 3.08 -14.60 28.61
CA ASN A 573 4.39 -14.71 29.25
C ASN A 573 5.34 -15.64 28.49
N SER A 574 6.56 -15.15 28.27
CA SER A 574 7.68 -15.90 27.69
C SER A 574 8.13 -17.03 28.64
N PRO A 575 8.14 -18.32 28.22
CA PRO A 575 8.58 -19.42 29.08
C PRO A 575 10.11 -19.40 29.26
N PRO A 576 10.67 -19.84 30.40
CA PRO A 576 12.11 -19.76 30.64
C PRO A 576 13.01 -20.50 29.63
N ASP A 577 12.49 -21.56 29.00
CA ASP A 577 13.17 -22.36 27.97
C ASP A 577 12.97 -21.81 26.54
N VAL A 578 12.32 -20.65 26.35
CA VAL A 578 11.96 -20.10 25.03
C VAL A 578 13.11 -20.07 24.02
N ARG A 579 14.33 -19.70 24.47
CA ARG A 579 15.50 -19.65 23.58
C ARG A 579 15.95 -21.05 23.15
N GLU A 580 15.91 -22.03 24.04
CA GLU A 580 16.21 -23.43 23.71
C GLU A 580 15.15 -24.03 22.77
N GLN A 581 13.87 -23.69 22.99
CA GLN A 581 12.78 -24.09 22.09
C GLN A 581 12.98 -23.52 20.67
N ILE A 582 13.30 -22.22 20.53
CA ILE A 582 13.54 -21.61 19.21
C ILE A 582 14.84 -22.14 18.57
N GLU A 583 15.92 -22.32 19.34
CA GLU A 583 17.18 -22.89 18.86
C GLU A 583 16.96 -24.29 18.26
N LYS A 584 16.14 -25.13 18.92
CA LYS A 584 15.73 -26.45 18.43
C LYS A 584 14.90 -26.37 17.15
N ILE A 585 13.96 -25.41 17.05
CA ILE A 585 13.12 -25.20 15.86
C ILE A 585 13.98 -24.78 14.66
N LEU A 586 14.88 -23.80 14.83
CA LEU A 586 15.77 -23.33 13.77
C LEU A 586 16.73 -24.43 13.30
N THR A 587 17.31 -25.20 14.24
CA THR A 587 18.18 -26.34 13.94
C THR A 587 17.48 -27.36 13.04
N LEU A 588 16.25 -27.78 13.40
CA LEU A 588 15.42 -28.69 12.61
C LEU A 588 15.04 -28.10 11.23
N LEU A 589 14.64 -26.82 11.21
CA LEU A 589 14.21 -26.13 10.00
C LEU A 589 15.32 -26.04 8.96
N HIS A 590 16.52 -25.63 9.38
CA HIS A 590 17.66 -25.46 8.49
C HIS A 590 18.27 -26.81 8.06
N SER A 591 18.25 -27.84 8.92
CA SER A 591 18.77 -29.17 8.58
C SER A 591 17.92 -29.91 7.53
N GLU A 592 16.62 -29.57 7.42
CA GLU A 592 15.71 -30.04 6.34
C GLU A 592 15.65 -29.11 5.11
N GLY A 593 16.53 -28.10 5.04
CA GLY A 593 16.70 -27.27 3.84
C GLY A 593 15.69 -26.12 3.69
N TYR A 594 15.03 -25.73 4.77
CA TYR A 594 14.11 -24.60 4.83
C TYR A 594 14.74 -23.38 5.52
N VAL A 595 14.12 -22.21 5.37
CA VAL A 595 14.39 -20.98 6.12
C VAL A 595 13.08 -20.30 6.50
N PHE A 596 13.07 -19.54 7.60
CA PHE A 596 11.90 -18.82 8.08
C PHE A 596 11.84 -17.40 7.47
N GLY A 597 12.96 -16.68 7.51
CA GLY A 597 13.19 -15.41 6.84
C GLY A 597 12.76 -14.16 7.59
N ASP A 598 11.72 -14.26 8.42
CA ASP A 598 11.14 -13.14 9.19
C ASP A 598 10.97 -13.49 10.67
N LEU A 599 12.06 -13.94 11.32
CA LEU A 599 12.03 -14.29 12.73
C LEU A 599 12.00 -13.01 13.60
N GLN A 600 10.84 -12.71 14.18
CA GLN A 600 10.63 -11.56 15.05
C GLN A 600 9.60 -11.86 16.16
N ARG A 601 9.57 -11.02 17.21
CA ARG A 601 8.80 -11.30 18.43
C ARG A 601 7.30 -11.47 18.20
N GLN A 602 6.68 -10.72 17.27
CA GLN A 602 5.26 -10.91 16.97
C GLN A 602 4.95 -12.19 16.15
N ASN A 603 5.97 -12.85 15.60
CA ASN A 603 5.85 -14.10 14.84
C ASN A 603 6.10 -15.34 15.73
N ILE A 604 6.17 -15.17 17.05
CA ILE A 604 6.43 -16.19 18.07
C ILE A 604 5.28 -16.16 19.08
N LEU A 605 4.47 -17.22 19.11
CA LEU A 605 3.39 -17.43 20.08
C LEU A 605 3.75 -18.59 21.03
N PHE A 606 3.08 -18.64 22.18
CA PHE A 606 3.21 -19.72 23.16
C PHE A 606 1.83 -20.36 23.38
N ASP A 607 1.70 -21.66 23.17
CA ASP A 607 0.43 -22.36 23.42
C ASP A 607 0.14 -22.56 24.92
N ALA A 608 -0.98 -23.23 25.24
CA ALA A 608 -1.41 -23.52 26.59
C ALA A 608 -0.39 -24.34 27.42
N ASP A 609 0.52 -25.08 26.78
CA ASP A 609 1.61 -25.85 27.41
C ASP A 609 2.95 -25.08 27.44
N GLY A 610 2.94 -23.79 27.07
CA GLY A 610 4.12 -22.94 26.97
C GLY A 610 5.05 -23.36 25.83
N LYS A 611 4.53 -23.95 24.74
CA LYS A 611 5.33 -24.36 23.58
C LYS A 611 5.28 -23.35 22.45
N VAL A 612 6.46 -23.06 21.91
CA VAL A 612 6.66 -22.10 20.82
C VAL A 612 5.93 -22.57 19.57
N LYS A 613 5.08 -21.69 19.05
CA LYS A 613 4.52 -21.77 17.70
C LYS A 613 5.04 -20.60 16.88
N LEU A 614 5.61 -20.87 15.72
CA LEU A 614 5.92 -19.83 14.74
C LEU A 614 4.68 -19.54 13.89
N VAL A 615 4.48 -18.26 13.54
CA VAL A 615 3.39 -17.78 12.70
C VAL A 615 3.90 -16.77 11.67
N ASP A 616 3.07 -16.47 10.66
CA ASP A 616 3.39 -15.67 9.47
C ASP A 616 4.47 -16.26 8.52
N PHE A 617 4.11 -17.34 7.84
CA PHE A 617 4.97 -18.03 6.88
C PHE A 617 5.14 -17.33 5.52
N ASN A 618 4.81 -16.03 5.40
CA ASN A 618 4.92 -15.26 4.16
C ASN A 618 6.32 -15.31 3.51
N TRP A 619 7.37 -15.33 4.32
CA TRP A 619 8.76 -15.23 3.86
C TRP A 619 9.50 -16.56 3.77
N CYS A 620 8.92 -17.64 4.29
CA CYS A 620 9.55 -18.94 4.38
C CYS A 620 9.71 -19.65 3.02
N GLY A 621 10.63 -20.62 2.96
CA GLY A 621 10.77 -21.52 1.81
C GLY A 621 12.08 -22.29 1.81
N ARG A 622 12.41 -22.92 0.68
CA ARG A 622 13.69 -23.62 0.47
C ARG A 622 14.87 -22.64 0.37
N TYR A 623 16.06 -23.06 0.80
CA TYR A 623 17.32 -22.33 0.52
C TYR A 623 18.36 -23.23 -0.16
N ASN A 624 19.42 -22.62 -0.70
CA ASN A 624 20.49 -23.34 -1.38
C ASN A 624 21.46 -23.94 -0.35
N MET A 625 21.18 -25.18 0.08
CA MET A 625 22.01 -25.93 1.03
C MET A 625 23.45 -26.18 0.56
N ARG A 626 23.77 -25.97 -0.73
CA ARG A 626 25.15 -26.06 -1.24
C ARG A 626 26.00 -24.83 -0.92
N LEU A 627 25.38 -23.74 -0.46
CA LEU A 627 26.08 -22.57 0.08
C LEU A 627 26.28 -22.79 1.59
N ARG A 628 27.50 -22.53 2.08
CA ARG A 628 27.81 -22.54 3.53
C ARG A 628 27.54 -21.18 4.16
N ASP A 629 27.19 -21.18 5.44
CA ASP A 629 27.00 -20.01 6.29
C ASP A 629 28.04 -20.08 7.43
N GLU A 630 28.93 -19.09 7.53
CA GLU A 630 30.10 -19.17 8.43
C GLU A 630 29.76 -18.93 9.91
N GLY A 631 28.52 -18.51 10.22
CA GLY A 631 28.05 -18.13 11.55
C GLY A 631 27.02 -19.07 12.20
N LEU A 632 26.85 -20.31 11.73
CA LEU A 632 25.85 -21.24 12.29
C LEU A 632 26.32 -21.92 13.60
N PRO A 633 25.43 -22.08 14.60
CA PRO A 633 25.77 -22.70 15.88
C PRO A 633 25.89 -24.23 15.80
N GLY A 634 26.33 -24.85 16.90
CA GLY A 634 26.12 -26.28 17.19
C GLY A 634 26.76 -27.31 16.24
N GLY A 635 27.52 -26.88 15.24
CA GLY A 635 27.95 -27.75 14.14
C GLY A 635 26.85 -28.04 13.12
N LEU A 636 25.74 -27.27 13.12
CA LEU A 636 24.59 -27.37 12.21
C LEU A 636 25.01 -27.39 10.73
N GLN A 637 26.05 -26.65 10.34
CA GLN A 637 26.59 -26.72 8.97
C GLN A 637 27.04 -28.15 8.59
N ASN A 638 27.60 -28.93 9.53
CA ASN A 638 27.97 -30.32 9.29
C ASN A 638 26.77 -31.28 9.23
N GLU A 639 25.59 -30.85 9.69
CA GLU A 639 24.33 -31.60 9.55
C GLU A 639 23.66 -31.27 8.21
N ILE A 640 23.58 -29.99 7.87
CA ILE A 640 23.20 -29.48 6.55
C ILE A 640 24.03 -30.20 5.46
N ASP A 641 25.35 -30.20 5.57
CA ASP A 641 26.27 -30.82 4.60
C ASP A 641 26.04 -32.34 4.43
N LYS A 642 25.58 -33.06 5.46
CA LYS A 642 25.17 -34.48 5.36
C LYS A 642 23.84 -34.60 4.63
N ASN A 643 22.87 -33.75 4.98
CA ASN A 643 21.51 -33.82 4.48
C ASN A 643 21.35 -33.34 3.03
N VAL A 644 22.26 -32.50 2.51
CA VAL A 644 22.35 -32.03 1.10
C VAL A 644 22.20 -33.14 0.06
N ASN A 645 22.69 -34.36 0.37
CA ASN A 645 22.63 -35.51 -0.56
C ASN A 645 21.38 -36.39 -0.35
N ARG A 646 20.71 -36.28 0.81
CA ARG A 646 19.49 -37.03 1.14
C ARG A 646 18.25 -36.30 0.64
N ILE A 647 18.19 -34.99 0.93
CA ILE A 647 17.17 -34.08 0.42
C ILE A 647 17.52 -33.86 -1.05
N GLN A 648 16.65 -34.25 -1.98
CA GLN A 648 16.87 -34.00 -3.40
C GLN A 648 16.64 -32.52 -3.74
N VAL A 649 17.58 -31.66 -3.32
CA VAL A 649 17.59 -30.23 -3.62
C VAL A 649 17.77 -30.06 -5.12
N ARG A 650 16.63 -30.03 -5.84
CA ARG A 650 16.55 -29.52 -7.20
C ARG A 650 17.04 -28.08 -7.19
N ASP A 651 17.71 -27.67 -8.27
CA ASP A 651 18.02 -26.26 -8.52
C ASP A 651 16.72 -25.52 -8.90
N GLY A 652 15.94 -25.20 -7.86
CA GLY A 652 14.57 -24.69 -7.91
C GLY A 652 14.40 -23.36 -7.14
N PRO A 653 13.17 -22.84 -7.04
CA PRO A 653 12.91 -21.50 -6.50
C PRO A 653 13.21 -21.44 -4.99
N TYR A 654 14.32 -20.79 -4.65
CA TYR A 654 14.65 -20.47 -3.26
C TYR A 654 13.83 -19.30 -2.72
N ALA A 655 13.77 -19.17 -1.40
CA ALA A 655 13.18 -18.02 -0.73
C ALA A 655 14.01 -16.75 -0.94
N TYR A 656 13.35 -15.64 -1.30
CA TYR A 656 13.96 -14.32 -1.50
C TYR A 656 13.18 -13.23 -0.74
N TYR A 657 13.90 -12.21 -0.27
CA TYR A 657 13.33 -10.99 0.30
C TYR A 657 12.65 -10.12 -0.76
N PRO A 658 11.63 -9.31 -0.40
CA PRO A 658 10.87 -8.51 -1.35
C PRO A 658 11.62 -7.25 -1.79
N LEU A 659 11.18 -6.66 -2.91
CA LEU A 659 11.62 -5.31 -3.30
C LEU A 659 11.18 -4.22 -2.30
N SER A 660 10.06 -4.43 -1.61
CA SER A 660 9.50 -3.54 -0.60
C SER A 660 10.15 -3.65 0.78
N MET A 661 11.28 -4.37 0.92
CA MET A 661 11.98 -4.52 2.19
C MET A 661 12.53 -3.17 2.66
N SER A 662 11.94 -2.61 3.72
CA SER A 662 12.34 -1.30 4.25
C SER A 662 13.78 -1.33 4.78
N MET A 663 14.70 -0.70 4.06
CA MET A 663 16.08 -0.54 4.49
C MET A 663 16.18 0.57 5.54
N ALA A 664 17.04 0.38 6.55
CA ALA A 664 17.31 1.41 7.54
C ALA A 664 17.97 2.64 6.87
N PRO A 665 17.66 3.88 7.31
CA PRO A 665 18.38 5.07 6.85
C PRO A 665 19.88 4.96 7.17
N PRO A 666 20.78 5.58 6.38
CA PRO A 666 22.24 5.42 6.54
C PRO A 666 22.81 5.75 7.93
N ASN A 667 22.06 6.53 8.73
CA ASN A 667 22.46 7.01 10.05
C ASN A 667 21.76 6.26 11.20
N MET A 668 21.25 5.04 10.98
CA MET A 668 20.63 4.22 12.03
C MET A 668 21.16 2.78 12.06
N PRO A 669 21.18 2.12 13.23
CA PRO A 669 21.45 0.69 13.32
C PRO A 669 20.49 -0.09 12.43
N SER A 670 21.01 -1.02 11.63
CA SER A 670 20.15 -1.86 10.80
C SER A 670 19.22 -2.72 11.67
N MET A 671 17.91 -2.63 11.43
CA MET A 671 16.93 -3.51 12.05
C MET A 671 17.20 -4.97 11.64
N TRP A 672 17.55 -5.14 10.37
CA TRP A 672 17.96 -6.38 9.72
C TRP A 672 19.41 -6.75 10.07
N VAL A 673 19.81 -8.00 9.85
CA VAL A 673 21.23 -8.43 9.93
C VAL A 673 21.90 -8.38 8.57
N ASP A 674 23.24 -8.39 8.57
CA ASP A 674 24.01 -8.32 7.33
C ASP A 674 23.67 -9.49 6.39
N GLY A 675 23.63 -9.21 5.08
CA GLY A 675 23.15 -10.14 4.05
C GLY A 675 21.64 -10.05 3.76
N MET A 676 20.82 -9.52 4.67
CA MET A 676 19.43 -9.19 4.38
C MET A 676 19.32 -7.94 3.49
N GLY A 677 18.49 -7.99 2.45
CA GLY A 677 18.21 -6.85 1.59
C GLY A 677 17.30 -7.19 0.40
N PRO A 678 16.83 -6.19 -0.37
CA PRO A 678 15.91 -6.39 -1.48
C PRO A 678 16.40 -7.42 -2.50
N LEU A 679 15.55 -8.41 -2.83
CA LEU A 679 15.85 -9.55 -3.71
C LEU A 679 17.06 -10.42 -3.30
N MET A 680 17.57 -10.29 -2.07
CA MET A 680 18.59 -11.21 -1.55
C MET A 680 17.97 -12.55 -1.17
N GLN A 681 18.75 -13.63 -1.33
CA GLN A 681 18.32 -14.97 -0.95
C GLN A 681 18.23 -15.06 0.58
N ILE A 682 17.16 -15.67 1.08
CA ILE A 682 16.98 -15.93 2.50
C ILE A 682 17.83 -17.16 2.87
N ARG A 683 18.57 -17.06 3.98
CA ARG A 683 19.60 -18.02 4.41
C ARG A 683 19.51 -18.30 5.91
N PRO A 684 19.94 -19.48 6.39
CA PRO A 684 19.99 -19.81 7.81
C PRO A 684 20.65 -18.72 8.68
N GLN A 685 21.76 -18.11 8.24
CA GLN A 685 22.43 -17.03 8.98
C GLN A 685 21.52 -15.83 9.30
N HIS A 686 20.50 -15.57 8.47
CA HIS A 686 19.56 -14.46 8.67
C HIS A 686 18.61 -14.76 9.83
N ASP A 687 18.10 -15.99 9.93
CA ASP A 687 17.24 -16.43 11.04
C ASP A 687 18.03 -16.44 12.36
N TRP A 688 19.24 -17.00 12.37
CA TRP A 688 20.12 -17.02 13.55
C TRP A 688 20.57 -15.62 13.98
N GLY A 689 20.85 -14.73 13.03
CA GLY A 689 21.16 -13.34 13.32
C GLY A 689 19.98 -12.58 13.94
N MET A 690 18.75 -12.86 13.51
CA MET A 690 17.55 -12.31 14.14
C MET A 690 17.27 -12.92 15.51
N PHE A 691 17.48 -14.24 15.69
CA PHE A 691 17.41 -14.91 16.99
C PHE A 691 18.35 -14.26 18.02
N GLY A 692 19.58 -13.91 17.59
CA GLY A 692 20.52 -13.13 18.41
C GLY A 692 19.94 -11.77 18.86
N LYS A 693 19.18 -11.09 17.99
CA LYS A 693 18.49 -9.81 18.27
C LYS A 693 17.17 -9.94 19.06
N LEU A 694 16.67 -11.14 19.37
CA LEU A 694 15.39 -11.30 20.07
C LEU A 694 15.48 -10.92 21.55
N LEU A 695 14.72 -9.88 21.92
CA LEU A 695 14.40 -9.51 23.31
C LEU A 695 13.13 -10.26 23.72
N LEU A 696 13.34 -11.42 24.34
CA LEU A 696 12.31 -12.38 24.82
C LEU A 696 12.21 -12.36 26.34
#